data_AF-S8ARG7-F1
#
_entry.id   AF-S8ARG7-F1
#
_cell.length_a   1.000
_cell.length_b   1.000
_cell.length_c   1.000
_cell.angle_alpha   90.00
_cell.angle_beta   90.00
_cell.angle_gamma   90.00
#
_symmetry.space_group_name_H-M   'P 1'
#
loop_
_entity.id
_entity.type
_entity.pdbx_description
1 polymer ?
#
loop_
_entity_poly.entity_id
_entity_poly.type
_entity_poly.pdbx_seq_one_letter_code
_entity_poly.pdbx_strand_id
1 'polypeptide(L)'
;MAAKAPVILILGAGANIGSNVAKVFSSKGYKVALVSRTSKESENTAEQVNIQGDFSDPSSVADAFAKVKSLLGTPSVVVYNAASLTRSQPAAPLAISVADFTRDLNINTVSPFVAAQHAAQGFEELPESASKTFIFTGNILNTAVMPALFDLGVGKSATSHIVQMAATAYKDKGFKFYYTDERTEAGAPAAFGTPSGEAHAKHYLELSEGKTQGPWQQTFVKGIGITQSRALPVANSISHSNQRLNNRQLIQPIIVTGVKDGVSQENIPVRKEIRTIIENHAEFELLLLALQKFYAEPQTSETSYYGIASIHGRPFKAWNEVQQGKGSPQVGYCTHSDMLFLPWHRPYLALYEQFVCKHAADVVASFSDSDPRKPAFTDALQGLRIPYWDWAMDASLPYEVVGLKRIAVADPKVPNGKQMIDNPMYTYKFQGQNTDFPDAPYNEMRQTYRYPRQVNGSYESQPDPLNQALRAEGGNLKTRIYRLLTAYKDFELVGTSSSPRDNNEFLESFEGVHDTIHGITGTSGGQMNFLSYSAFEPVFWLHHANIDRLFAMWQGINPKAYRFRAESKSGTFAIPPNTIEDLNTNLFPFRQSVNTFFTSASVAKTGTFGYAYPETRDLETGKRNDGGGIMTAVNKLYGTQTPQGSLKAAGHTSGRKRTMQKKGLKSGKLNTTPSPEALGPFQKHIVDQVTDIYNEWTVNIKVNRAALGESFSIQVFLGDPSSIDPEAWNTDDNLVGSHAIFTDPGSKNGHIVSGAVPLTSALLNKIVDNELACLTPELVMPYLLKNLKIKVLAVGSGTRRVVKLEDVQDLMIQINTAEVTLPKSESEAPEWGKFHTRLDWIDVGCGKLTPTQRVD
;
A
#
# COMPACT_ATOMS: atom_id res chain seq x y z
N MET A 1 -54.05 0.65 -31.04
CA MET A 1 -53.77 -0.73 -31.48
C MET A 1 -53.48 -1.56 -30.25
N ALA A 2 -54.06 -2.76 -30.12
CA ALA A 2 -53.71 -3.69 -29.04
C ALA A 2 -52.19 -3.98 -29.11
N ALA A 3 -51.49 -3.94 -27.99
CA ALA A 3 -50.06 -4.27 -27.95
C ALA A 3 -49.87 -5.71 -28.45
N LYS A 4 -49.02 -5.91 -29.47
CA LYS A 4 -48.68 -7.25 -29.95
C LYS A 4 -48.00 -8.02 -28.80
N ALA A 5 -48.44 -9.26 -28.57
CA ALA A 5 -47.84 -10.13 -27.56
C ALA A 5 -46.33 -10.31 -27.83
N PRO A 6 -45.46 -10.21 -26.80
CA PRO A 6 -44.03 -10.37 -27.00
C PRO A 6 -43.69 -11.83 -27.36
N VAL A 7 -42.60 -12.01 -28.11
CA VAL A 7 -42.17 -13.33 -28.60
C VAL A 7 -40.88 -13.74 -27.89
N ILE A 8 -40.83 -15.01 -27.44
CA ILE A 8 -39.61 -15.68 -26.99
C ILE A 8 -39.23 -16.78 -27.99
N LEU A 9 -37.96 -16.83 -28.37
CA LEU A 9 -37.36 -17.90 -29.16
C LEU A 9 -36.40 -18.72 -28.30
N ILE A 10 -36.66 -20.02 -28.18
CA ILE A 10 -35.84 -20.98 -27.42
C ILE A 10 -35.16 -21.94 -28.39
N LEU A 11 -33.86 -21.74 -28.60
CA LEU A 11 -32.99 -22.58 -29.43
C LEU A 11 -32.42 -23.71 -28.56
N GLY A 12 -32.97 -24.92 -28.72
CA GLY A 12 -32.61 -26.09 -27.93
C GLY A 12 -33.65 -26.43 -26.86
N ALA A 13 -34.91 -26.57 -27.26
CA ALA A 13 -36.05 -26.86 -26.38
C ALA A 13 -36.05 -28.31 -25.84
N GLY A 14 -35.10 -28.63 -24.95
CA GLY A 14 -35.02 -29.92 -24.26
C GLY A 14 -36.05 -30.08 -23.14
N ALA A 15 -36.24 -31.32 -22.67
CA ALA A 15 -37.25 -31.67 -21.66
C ALA A 15 -37.07 -30.97 -20.29
N ASN A 16 -35.86 -30.50 -19.96
CA ASN A 16 -35.56 -29.83 -18.70
C ASN A 16 -35.66 -28.28 -18.81
N ILE A 17 -34.54 -27.59 -19.08
CA ILE A 17 -34.50 -26.10 -19.07
C ILE A 17 -35.44 -25.52 -20.12
N GLY A 18 -35.34 -25.95 -21.38
CA GLY A 18 -36.15 -25.39 -22.48
C GLY A 18 -37.66 -25.47 -22.24
N SER A 19 -38.17 -26.62 -21.77
CA SER A 19 -39.60 -26.80 -21.48
C SER A 19 -40.10 -25.95 -20.32
N ASN A 20 -39.28 -25.75 -19.27
CA ASN A 20 -39.64 -24.91 -18.13
C ASN A 20 -39.62 -23.43 -18.50
N VAL A 21 -38.61 -22.98 -19.26
CA VAL A 21 -38.54 -21.61 -19.79
C VAL A 21 -39.77 -21.33 -20.66
N ALA A 22 -40.15 -22.26 -21.55
CA ALA A 22 -41.35 -22.14 -22.37
C ALA A 22 -42.63 -21.92 -21.54
N LYS A 23 -42.83 -22.75 -20.51
CA LYS A 23 -43.98 -22.67 -19.60
C LYS A 23 -44.04 -21.34 -18.86
N VAL A 24 -42.92 -20.89 -18.30
CA VAL A 24 -42.86 -19.63 -17.52
C VAL A 24 -43.14 -18.42 -18.42
N PHE A 25 -42.52 -18.33 -19.60
CA PHE A 25 -42.77 -17.21 -20.51
C PHE A 25 -44.18 -17.22 -21.10
N SER A 26 -44.72 -18.40 -21.44
CA SER A 26 -46.12 -18.53 -21.87
C SER A 26 -47.09 -18.02 -20.80
N SER A 27 -46.85 -18.34 -19.52
CA SER A 27 -47.66 -17.83 -18.39
C SER A 27 -47.60 -16.31 -18.22
N LYS A 28 -46.60 -15.65 -18.81
CA LYS A 28 -46.40 -14.20 -18.83
C LYS A 28 -46.92 -13.54 -20.13
N GLY A 29 -47.68 -14.28 -20.93
CA GLY A 29 -48.30 -13.78 -22.15
C GLY A 29 -47.37 -13.71 -23.37
N TYR A 30 -46.20 -14.35 -23.30
CA TYR A 30 -45.34 -14.48 -24.48
C TYR A 30 -45.88 -15.54 -25.44
N LYS A 31 -45.77 -15.26 -26.74
CA LYS A 31 -45.81 -16.30 -27.77
C LYS A 31 -44.48 -17.04 -27.79
N VAL A 32 -44.51 -18.36 -27.86
CA VAL A 32 -43.32 -19.21 -27.66
C VAL A 32 -42.92 -19.90 -28.95
N ALA A 33 -41.66 -19.73 -29.37
CA ALA A 33 -41.06 -20.52 -30.42
C ALA A 33 -40.04 -21.50 -29.83
N LEU A 34 -40.27 -22.81 -30.06
CA LEU A 34 -39.41 -23.89 -29.62
C LEU A 34 -38.68 -24.48 -30.81
N VAL A 35 -37.35 -24.55 -30.73
CA VAL A 35 -36.53 -25.17 -31.77
C VAL A 35 -35.79 -26.36 -31.20
N SER A 36 -35.99 -27.53 -31.81
CA SER A 36 -35.26 -28.76 -31.45
C SER A 36 -35.25 -29.75 -32.62
N ARG A 37 -34.30 -30.69 -32.60
CA ARG A 37 -34.20 -31.74 -33.64
C ARG A 37 -35.44 -32.63 -33.75
N THR A 38 -36.19 -32.76 -32.66
CA THR A 38 -37.37 -33.64 -32.53
C THR A 38 -38.69 -32.87 -32.53
N SER A 39 -38.67 -31.57 -32.79
CA SER A 39 -39.88 -30.76 -32.87
C SER A 39 -40.76 -31.21 -34.04
N LYS A 40 -42.08 -31.23 -33.83
CA LYS A 40 -43.06 -31.57 -34.86
C LYS A 40 -43.86 -30.31 -35.22
N GLU A 41 -43.68 -29.80 -36.44
CA GLU A 41 -44.39 -28.60 -36.89
C GLU A 41 -45.92 -28.81 -36.96
N SER A 42 -46.39 -30.06 -36.99
CA SER A 42 -47.82 -30.40 -36.90
C SER A 42 -48.46 -30.03 -35.56
N GLU A 43 -47.67 -29.77 -34.51
CA GLU A 43 -48.13 -29.40 -33.17
C GLU A 43 -48.17 -27.88 -32.96
N ASN A 44 -48.07 -27.10 -34.04
CA ASN A 44 -48.14 -25.64 -33.98
C ASN A 44 -49.53 -25.13 -33.59
N THR A 45 -49.55 -24.09 -32.78
CA THR A 45 -50.73 -23.33 -32.35
C THR A 45 -50.51 -21.85 -32.61
N ALA A 46 -51.52 -21.00 -32.36
CA ALA A 46 -51.37 -19.55 -32.54
C ALA A 46 -50.44 -18.89 -31.50
N GLU A 47 -50.24 -19.56 -30.35
CA GLU A 47 -49.46 -19.11 -29.21
C GLU A 47 -48.11 -19.81 -29.08
N GLN A 48 -47.96 -21.02 -29.62
CA GLN A 48 -46.71 -21.79 -29.60
C GLN A 48 -46.40 -22.43 -30.95
N VAL A 49 -45.19 -22.18 -31.47
CA VAL A 49 -44.67 -22.82 -32.69
C VAL A 49 -43.47 -23.70 -32.35
N ASN A 50 -43.45 -24.89 -32.93
CA ASN A 50 -42.38 -25.86 -32.85
C ASN A 50 -41.70 -25.91 -34.22
N ILE A 51 -40.39 -25.71 -34.26
CA ILE A 51 -39.59 -25.66 -35.48
C ILE A 51 -38.52 -26.73 -35.38
N GLN A 52 -38.42 -27.56 -36.41
CA GLN A 52 -37.32 -28.52 -36.49
C GLN A 52 -36.03 -27.82 -36.91
N GLY A 53 -34.93 -28.06 -36.19
CA GLY A 53 -33.62 -27.52 -36.52
C GLY A 53 -32.46 -28.27 -35.86
N ASP A 54 -31.32 -28.33 -36.53
CA ASP A 54 -30.08 -28.95 -36.04
C ASP A 54 -28.94 -27.93 -36.04
N PHE A 55 -28.46 -27.57 -34.85
CA PHE A 55 -27.43 -26.53 -34.68
C PHE A 55 -26.00 -27.01 -34.86
N SER A 56 -25.78 -28.27 -35.27
CA SER A 56 -24.51 -28.67 -35.87
C SER A 56 -24.28 -28.00 -37.23
N ASP A 57 -25.36 -27.54 -37.87
CA ASP A 57 -25.37 -26.65 -39.02
C ASP A 57 -25.80 -25.23 -38.58
N PRO A 58 -24.88 -24.26 -38.51
CA PRO A 58 -25.21 -22.89 -38.13
C PRO A 58 -26.27 -22.20 -39.00
N SER A 59 -26.47 -22.65 -40.25
CA SER A 59 -27.51 -22.08 -41.12
C SER A 59 -28.93 -22.34 -40.62
N SER A 60 -29.15 -23.46 -39.91
CA SER A 60 -30.43 -23.79 -39.28
C SER A 60 -30.89 -22.75 -38.25
N VAL A 61 -29.97 -21.97 -37.68
CA VAL A 61 -30.31 -20.86 -36.78
C VAL A 61 -31.01 -19.74 -37.55
N ALA A 62 -30.48 -19.34 -38.70
CA ALA A 62 -31.05 -18.29 -39.53
C ALA A 62 -32.47 -18.66 -40.00
N ASP A 63 -32.66 -19.91 -40.44
CA ASP A 63 -33.97 -20.44 -40.85
C ASP A 63 -34.99 -20.40 -39.71
N ALA A 64 -34.57 -20.75 -38.49
CA ALA A 64 -35.42 -20.67 -37.32
C ALA A 64 -35.86 -19.22 -37.04
N PHE A 65 -34.94 -18.25 -37.07
CA PHE A 65 -35.31 -16.83 -36.91
C PHE A 65 -36.29 -16.35 -37.99
N ALA A 66 -36.06 -16.73 -39.25
CA ALA A 66 -36.94 -16.38 -40.36
C ALA A 66 -38.36 -16.95 -40.18
N LYS A 67 -38.48 -18.23 -39.83
CA LYS A 67 -39.77 -18.88 -39.54
C LYS A 67 -40.49 -18.22 -38.37
N VAL A 68 -39.78 -17.92 -37.27
CA VAL A 68 -40.39 -17.25 -36.11
C VAL A 68 -40.87 -15.85 -36.44
N LYS A 69 -40.07 -15.07 -37.18
CA LYS A 69 -40.46 -13.74 -37.63
C LYS A 69 -41.72 -13.76 -38.49
N SER A 70 -41.86 -14.75 -39.36
CA SER A 70 -43.04 -14.96 -40.21
C SER A 70 -44.28 -15.38 -39.41
N LEU A 71 -44.14 -16.32 -38.48
CA LEU A 71 -45.27 -16.94 -37.78
C LEU A 71 -45.74 -16.15 -36.54
N LEU A 72 -44.80 -15.61 -35.75
CA LEU A 72 -45.09 -14.98 -34.46
C LEU A 72 -44.65 -13.51 -34.39
N GLY A 73 -43.70 -13.08 -35.23
CA GLY A 73 -43.08 -11.76 -35.20
C GLY A 73 -41.66 -11.78 -34.64
N THR A 74 -41.03 -10.60 -34.54
CA THR A 74 -39.63 -10.47 -34.11
C THR A 74 -39.47 -10.86 -32.62
N PRO A 75 -38.59 -11.84 -32.29
CA PRO A 75 -38.32 -12.24 -30.92
C PRO A 75 -37.77 -11.07 -30.08
N SER A 76 -38.43 -10.79 -28.95
CA SER A 76 -37.95 -9.83 -27.95
C SER A 76 -37.03 -10.47 -26.91
N VAL A 77 -37.10 -11.79 -26.78
CA VAL A 77 -36.24 -12.62 -25.94
C VAL A 77 -35.75 -13.81 -26.75
N VAL A 78 -34.44 -14.07 -26.73
CA VAL A 78 -33.82 -15.22 -27.38
C VAL A 78 -33.02 -15.99 -26.35
N VAL A 79 -33.31 -17.27 -26.20
CA VAL A 79 -32.60 -18.18 -25.29
C VAL A 79 -31.89 -19.23 -26.12
N TYR A 80 -30.56 -19.25 -26.06
CA TYR A 80 -29.75 -20.32 -26.61
C TYR A 80 -29.44 -21.34 -25.51
N ASN A 81 -30.07 -22.50 -25.58
CA ASN A 81 -29.98 -23.58 -24.59
C ASN A 81 -29.30 -24.85 -25.13
N ALA A 82 -29.14 -24.99 -26.44
CA ALA A 82 -28.48 -26.16 -27.02
C ALA A 82 -27.02 -26.27 -26.53
N ALA A 83 -26.59 -27.51 -26.31
CA ALA A 83 -25.21 -27.83 -25.98
C ALA A 83 -24.88 -29.24 -26.51
N SER A 84 -23.62 -29.45 -26.87
CA SER A 84 -23.09 -30.76 -27.26
C SER A 84 -21.75 -31.01 -26.60
N LEU A 85 -21.36 -32.26 -26.42
CA LEU A 85 -20.03 -32.61 -25.93
C LEU A 85 -19.63 -34.00 -26.39
N THR A 86 -18.35 -34.16 -26.70
CA THR A 86 -17.68 -35.44 -26.88
C THR A 86 -16.76 -35.65 -25.70
N ARG A 87 -17.14 -36.58 -24.80
CA ARG A 87 -16.36 -36.86 -23.60
C ARG A 87 -14.97 -37.33 -23.98
N SER A 88 -13.96 -36.61 -23.51
CA SER A 88 -12.56 -37.00 -23.68
C SER A 88 -12.09 -37.83 -22.48
N GLN A 89 -11.01 -38.60 -22.67
CA GLN A 89 -10.37 -39.28 -21.55
C GLN A 89 -9.59 -38.26 -20.71
N PRO A 90 -9.74 -38.21 -19.38
CA PRO A 90 -9.03 -37.24 -18.54
C PRO A 90 -7.50 -37.26 -18.70
N ALA A 91 -6.92 -38.43 -18.97
CA ALA A 91 -5.49 -38.60 -19.20
C ALA A 91 -5.03 -38.19 -20.63
N ALA A 92 -5.96 -38.04 -21.57
CA ALA A 92 -5.71 -37.66 -22.96
C ALA A 92 -6.85 -36.77 -23.49
N PRO A 93 -7.06 -35.56 -22.91
CA PRO A 93 -8.22 -34.73 -23.22
C PRO A 93 -8.28 -34.25 -24.67
N LEU A 94 -7.14 -34.26 -25.36
CA LEU A 94 -6.98 -33.86 -26.77
C LEU A 94 -7.21 -35.01 -27.77
N ALA A 95 -7.56 -36.22 -27.31
CA ALA A 95 -7.74 -37.39 -28.17
C ALA A 95 -9.08 -37.44 -28.94
N ILE A 96 -9.94 -36.42 -28.79
CA ILE A 96 -11.19 -36.33 -29.55
C ILE A 96 -10.91 -36.10 -31.04
N SER A 97 -11.78 -36.60 -31.91
CA SER A 97 -11.60 -36.39 -33.35
C SER A 97 -11.86 -34.93 -33.72
N VAL A 98 -11.16 -34.42 -34.75
CA VAL A 98 -11.41 -33.06 -35.28
C VAL A 98 -12.85 -32.90 -35.76
N ALA A 99 -13.45 -33.96 -36.31
CA ALA A 99 -14.84 -33.96 -36.77
C ALA A 99 -15.83 -33.78 -35.60
N ASP A 100 -15.64 -34.52 -34.50
CA ASP A 100 -16.44 -34.37 -33.29
C ASP A 100 -16.26 -32.99 -32.66
N PHE A 101 -15.01 -32.53 -32.55
CA PHE A 101 -14.69 -31.20 -32.03
C PHE A 101 -15.36 -30.09 -32.85
N THR A 102 -15.30 -30.18 -34.18
CA THR A 102 -15.92 -29.20 -35.08
C THR A 102 -17.44 -29.20 -34.95
N ARG A 103 -18.07 -30.39 -34.96
CA ARG A 103 -19.52 -30.53 -34.75
C ARG A 103 -19.96 -29.90 -33.42
N ASP A 104 -19.23 -30.18 -32.35
CA ASP A 104 -19.60 -29.72 -31.02
C ASP A 104 -19.34 -28.22 -30.84
N LEU A 105 -18.30 -27.65 -31.48
CA LEU A 105 -18.09 -26.20 -31.53
C LEU A 105 -19.09 -25.47 -32.43
N ASN A 106 -19.61 -26.10 -33.48
CA ASN A 106 -20.73 -25.52 -34.22
C ASN A 106 -21.94 -25.33 -33.30
N ILE A 107 -22.28 -26.32 -32.48
CA ILE A 107 -23.39 -26.24 -31.53
C ILE A 107 -23.08 -25.28 -30.37
N ASN A 108 -21.88 -25.33 -29.81
CA ASN A 108 -21.54 -24.61 -28.58
C ASN A 108 -21.03 -23.18 -28.80
N THR A 109 -20.63 -22.82 -30.02
CA THR A 109 -19.96 -21.54 -30.34
C THR A 109 -20.49 -20.86 -31.59
N VAL A 110 -20.44 -21.52 -32.75
CA VAL A 110 -20.79 -20.88 -34.03
C VAL A 110 -22.28 -20.57 -34.10
N SER A 111 -23.14 -21.55 -33.78
CA SER A 111 -24.59 -21.37 -33.75
C SER A 111 -25.06 -20.34 -32.70
N PRO A 112 -24.51 -20.30 -31.47
CA PRO A 112 -24.76 -19.21 -30.53
C PRO A 112 -24.35 -17.83 -31.05
N PHE A 113 -23.21 -17.74 -31.74
CA PHE A 113 -22.78 -16.49 -32.37
C PHE A 113 -23.77 -16.02 -33.45
N VAL A 114 -24.17 -16.92 -34.34
CA VAL A 114 -25.20 -16.63 -35.36
C VAL A 114 -26.53 -16.24 -34.71
N ALA A 115 -26.92 -16.90 -33.63
CA ALA A 115 -28.13 -16.56 -32.88
C ALA A 115 -28.05 -15.16 -32.25
N ALA A 116 -26.89 -14.80 -31.67
CA ALA A 116 -26.66 -13.49 -31.11
C ALA A 116 -26.66 -12.38 -32.20
N GLN A 117 -26.12 -12.68 -33.38
CA GLN A 117 -26.19 -11.77 -34.54
C GLN A 117 -27.63 -11.49 -34.97
N HIS A 118 -28.43 -12.53 -35.17
CA HIS A 118 -29.84 -12.37 -35.55
C HIS A 118 -30.69 -11.75 -34.43
N ALA A 119 -30.39 -12.04 -33.16
CA ALA A 119 -31.04 -11.39 -32.04
C ALA A 119 -30.76 -9.88 -32.04
N ALA A 120 -29.50 -9.47 -32.19
CA ALA A 120 -29.13 -8.05 -32.26
C ALA A 120 -29.84 -7.35 -33.43
N GLN A 121 -29.86 -7.97 -34.63
CA GLN A 121 -30.59 -7.43 -35.79
C GLN A 121 -32.09 -7.27 -35.51
N GLY A 122 -32.73 -8.27 -34.89
CA GLY A 122 -34.14 -8.20 -34.52
C GLY A 122 -34.43 -7.15 -33.45
N PHE A 123 -33.52 -6.96 -32.48
CA PHE A 123 -33.69 -5.99 -31.40
C PHE A 123 -33.68 -4.54 -31.87
N GLU A 124 -33.02 -4.24 -32.99
CA GLU A 124 -33.08 -2.93 -33.65
C GLU A 124 -34.49 -2.61 -34.18
N GLU A 125 -35.27 -3.62 -34.57
CA GLU A 125 -36.63 -3.44 -35.11
C GLU A 125 -37.70 -3.29 -34.03
N LEU A 126 -37.36 -3.56 -32.77
CA LEU A 126 -38.30 -3.57 -31.66
C LEU A 126 -38.40 -2.20 -30.97
N PRO A 127 -39.59 -1.82 -30.45
CA PRO A 127 -39.74 -0.58 -29.69
C PRO A 127 -38.89 -0.59 -28.42
N GLU A 128 -38.55 0.59 -27.89
CA GLU A 128 -37.75 0.73 -26.66
C GLU A 128 -38.36 0.02 -25.45
N SER A 129 -39.68 -0.13 -25.41
CA SER A 129 -40.38 -0.84 -24.34
C SER A 129 -40.23 -2.37 -24.39
N ALA A 130 -39.62 -2.94 -25.43
CA ALA A 130 -39.40 -4.37 -25.56
C ALA A 130 -38.18 -4.85 -24.77
N SER A 131 -38.20 -6.11 -24.31
CA SER A 131 -37.13 -6.71 -23.49
C SER A 131 -35.74 -6.72 -24.13
N LYS A 132 -35.64 -6.91 -25.46
CA LYS A 132 -34.39 -6.97 -26.23
C LYS A 132 -33.28 -7.80 -25.55
N THR A 133 -33.59 -9.04 -25.17
CA THR A 133 -32.73 -9.88 -24.30
C THR A 133 -32.27 -11.16 -24.98
N PHE A 134 -30.95 -11.38 -25.01
CA PHE A 134 -30.32 -12.63 -25.41
C PHE A 134 -29.70 -13.33 -24.20
N ILE A 135 -30.01 -14.61 -24.02
CA ILE A 135 -29.53 -15.42 -22.89
C ILE A 135 -28.87 -16.68 -23.44
N PHE A 136 -27.61 -16.89 -23.11
CA PHE A 136 -26.90 -18.14 -23.35
C PHE A 136 -26.85 -18.99 -22.09
N THR A 137 -27.35 -20.21 -22.18
CA THR A 137 -27.32 -21.19 -21.09
C THR A 137 -25.91 -21.74 -20.93
N GLY A 138 -25.17 -21.20 -19.96
CA GLY A 138 -23.80 -21.53 -19.62
C GLY A 138 -23.64 -22.59 -18.54
N ASN A 139 -22.41 -22.73 -18.06
CA ASN A 139 -22.04 -23.46 -16.85
C ASN A 139 -20.65 -22.94 -16.38
N ILE A 140 -20.06 -23.55 -15.36
CA ILE A 140 -18.76 -23.10 -14.82
C ILE A 140 -17.59 -23.17 -15.84
N LEU A 141 -17.74 -23.91 -16.94
CA LEU A 141 -16.62 -24.26 -17.83
C LEU A 141 -16.09 -23.06 -18.64
N ASN A 142 -16.69 -21.87 -18.50
CA ASN A 142 -16.07 -20.62 -18.93
C ASN A 142 -14.86 -20.23 -18.07
N THR A 143 -14.75 -20.78 -16.85
CA THR A 143 -13.71 -20.41 -15.86
C THR A 143 -13.04 -21.62 -15.19
N ALA A 144 -13.66 -22.80 -15.19
CA ALA A 144 -13.09 -24.03 -14.64
C ALA A 144 -12.67 -25.02 -15.72
N VAL A 145 -11.51 -25.65 -15.53
CA VAL A 145 -11.00 -26.69 -16.42
C VAL A 145 -11.44 -28.06 -15.91
N MET A 146 -12.12 -28.81 -16.76
CA MET A 146 -12.50 -30.21 -16.50
C MET A 146 -12.04 -31.07 -17.67
N PRO A 147 -10.94 -31.84 -17.56
CA PRO A 147 -10.36 -32.56 -18.68
C PRO A 147 -11.35 -33.41 -19.48
N ALA A 148 -12.27 -34.10 -18.80
CA ALA A 148 -13.31 -34.95 -19.43
C ALA A 148 -14.35 -34.18 -20.28
N LEU A 149 -14.42 -32.86 -20.12
CA LEU A 149 -15.38 -31.95 -20.78
C LEU A 149 -14.64 -30.91 -21.64
N PHE A 150 -13.49 -31.29 -22.19
CA PHE A 150 -12.57 -30.41 -22.91
C PHE A 150 -13.28 -29.55 -23.97
N ASP A 151 -13.97 -30.17 -24.93
CA ASP A 151 -14.60 -29.47 -26.06
C ASP A 151 -15.78 -28.59 -25.65
N LEU A 152 -16.59 -29.04 -24.70
CA LEU A 152 -17.65 -28.26 -24.09
C LEU A 152 -17.07 -27.05 -23.37
N GLY A 153 -15.96 -27.20 -22.66
CA GLY A 153 -15.27 -26.09 -22.00
C GLY A 153 -14.71 -25.07 -22.96
N VAL A 154 -14.13 -25.52 -24.08
CA VAL A 154 -13.72 -24.63 -25.19
C VAL A 154 -14.92 -23.83 -25.70
N GLY A 155 -16.04 -24.52 -25.98
CA GLY A 155 -17.24 -23.89 -26.51
C GLY A 155 -17.88 -22.89 -25.53
N LYS A 156 -17.99 -23.25 -24.25
CA LYS A 156 -18.55 -22.37 -23.21
C LYS A 156 -17.65 -21.16 -22.96
N SER A 157 -16.33 -21.32 -23.00
CA SER A 157 -15.38 -20.20 -22.88
C SER A 157 -15.49 -19.24 -24.07
N ALA A 158 -15.47 -19.77 -25.30
CA ALA A 158 -15.59 -18.95 -26.52
C ALA A 158 -16.90 -18.15 -26.55
N THR A 159 -18.03 -18.80 -26.24
CA THR A 159 -19.33 -18.13 -26.22
C THR A 159 -19.49 -17.15 -25.07
N SER A 160 -18.87 -17.41 -23.91
CA SER A 160 -18.86 -16.43 -22.82
C SER A 160 -18.21 -15.10 -23.24
N HIS A 161 -17.14 -15.18 -24.03
CA HIS A 161 -16.48 -14.00 -24.59
C HIS A 161 -17.35 -13.28 -25.62
N ILE A 162 -18.04 -14.02 -26.50
CA ILE A 162 -19.01 -13.44 -27.46
C ILE A 162 -20.10 -12.66 -26.71
N VAL A 163 -20.67 -13.25 -25.66
CA VAL A 163 -21.72 -12.64 -24.86
C VAL A 163 -21.22 -11.41 -24.10
N GLN A 164 -20.04 -11.48 -23.48
CA GLN A 164 -19.43 -10.35 -22.79
C GLN A 164 -19.18 -9.18 -23.75
N MET A 165 -18.67 -9.48 -24.95
CA MET A 165 -18.42 -8.48 -25.97
C MET A 165 -19.73 -7.82 -26.43
N ALA A 166 -20.76 -8.62 -26.73
CA ALA A 166 -22.07 -8.11 -27.14
C ALA A 166 -22.74 -7.26 -26.03
N ALA A 167 -22.68 -7.70 -24.77
CA ALA A 167 -23.18 -6.94 -23.62
C ALA A 167 -22.47 -5.58 -23.50
N THR A 168 -21.16 -5.55 -23.73
CA THR A 168 -20.36 -4.32 -23.66
C THR A 168 -20.68 -3.38 -24.83
N ALA A 169 -20.77 -3.92 -26.04
CA ALA A 169 -20.94 -3.15 -27.26
C ALA A 169 -22.37 -2.58 -27.44
N TYR A 170 -23.39 -3.29 -26.95
CA TYR A 170 -24.79 -2.94 -27.20
C TYR A 170 -25.55 -2.39 -25.98
N LYS A 171 -24.89 -2.21 -24.82
CA LYS A 171 -25.54 -1.69 -23.60
C LYS A 171 -26.28 -0.36 -23.82
N ASP A 172 -25.71 0.53 -24.61
CA ASP A 172 -26.25 1.88 -24.85
C ASP A 172 -27.43 1.86 -25.84
N LYS A 173 -27.64 0.74 -26.54
CA LYS A 173 -28.82 0.49 -27.39
C LYS A 173 -30.00 -0.14 -26.62
N GLY A 174 -29.84 -0.35 -25.31
CA GLY A 174 -30.82 -1.05 -24.48
C GLY A 174 -30.88 -2.56 -24.71
N PHE A 175 -29.91 -3.14 -25.44
CA PHE A 175 -29.87 -4.58 -25.66
C PHE A 175 -29.22 -5.26 -24.45
N LYS A 176 -29.73 -6.44 -24.10
CA LYS A 176 -29.24 -7.20 -22.95
C LYS A 176 -28.70 -8.54 -23.40
N PHE A 177 -27.45 -8.85 -23.08
CA PHE A 177 -26.78 -10.12 -23.36
C PHE A 177 -26.28 -10.74 -22.05
N TYR A 178 -26.67 -12.00 -21.81
CA TYR A 178 -26.35 -12.71 -20.57
C TYR A 178 -25.78 -14.10 -20.80
N TYR A 179 -24.73 -14.44 -20.06
CA TYR A 179 -24.19 -15.79 -19.89
C TYR A 179 -24.62 -16.25 -18.50
N THR A 180 -25.42 -17.31 -18.42
CA THR A 180 -26.02 -17.74 -17.14
C THR A 180 -25.46 -19.08 -16.69
N ASP A 181 -25.02 -19.20 -15.44
CA ASP A 181 -24.56 -20.46 -14.87
C ASP A 181 -25.17 -20.75 -13.49
N GLU A 182 -25.74 -21.95 -13.33
CA GLU A 182 -26.23 -22.43 -12.05
C GLU A 182 -25.09 -23.08 -11.23
N ARG A 183 -24.94 -22.66 -9.98
CA ARG A 183 -23.99 -23.23 -9.01
C ARG A 183 -24.71 -23.73 -7.77
N THR A 184 -24.03 -24.59 -7.03
CA THR A 184 -24.36 -24.93 -5.64
C THR A 184 -23.95 -23.77 -4.72
N GLU A 185 -24.46 -23.75 -3.48
CA GLU A 185 -24.06 -22.76 -2.46
C GLU A 185 -22.54 -22.73 -2.21
N ALA A 186 -21.88 -23.88 -2.33
CA ALA A 186 -20.43 -24.02 -2.18
C ALA A 186 -19.65 -23.51 -3.41
N GLY A 187 -20.33 -22.98 -4.44
CA GLY A 187 -19.70 -22.51 -5.68
C GLY A 187 -19.35 -23.63 -6.68
N ALA A 188 -19.66 -24.89 -6.38
CA ALA A 188 -19.47 -26.01 -7.31
C ALA A 188 -20.54 -26.02 -8.41
N PRO A 189 -20.28 -26.63 -9.58
CA PRO A 189 -21.23 -26.64 -10.71
C PRO A 189 -22.50 -27.42 -10.38
N ALA A 190 -23.67 -26.91 -10.77
CA ALA A 190 -24.93 -27.65 -10.62
C ALA A 190 -24.99 -28.94 -11.47
N ALA A 191 -24.09 -29.08 -12.46
CA ALA A 191 -24.03 -30.23 -13.36
C ALA A 191 -23.74 -31.58 -12.66
N PHE A 192 -23.28 -31.60 -11.41
CA PHE A 192 -23.14 -32.84 -10.63
C PHE A 192 -24.49 -33.42 -10.14
N GLY A 193 -25.58 -32.64 -10.18
CA GLY A 193 -26.91 -33.03 -9.70
C GLY A 193 -28.08 -32.86 -10.68
N THR A 194 -27.80 -32.60 -11.98
CA THR A 194 -28.75 -32.08 -12.98
C THR A 194 -29.20 -30.64 -12.68
N PRO A 195 -28.96 -29.67 -13.58
CA PRO A 195 -29.39 -28.28 -13.37
C PRO A 195 -30.92 -28.18 -13.28
N SER A 196 -31.43 -27.23 -12.49
CA SER A 196 -32.85 -27.03 -12.26
C SER A 196 -33.48 -26.20 -13.38
N GLY A 197 -34.34 -26.82 -14.20
CA GLY A 197 -35.09 -26.12 -15.25
C GLY A 197 -35.99 -25.01 -14.72
N GLU A 198 -36.62 -25.22 -13.55
CA GLU A 198 -37.46 -24.21 -12.89
C GLU A 198 -36.65 -22.98 -12.44
N ALA A 199 -35.45 -23.20 -11.85
CA ALA A 199 -34.58 -22.12 -11.43
C ALA A 199 -34.08 -21.28 -12.63
N HIS A 200 -33.69 -21.96 -13.72
CA HIS A 200 -33.33 -21.29 -14.98
C HIS A 200 -34.50 -20.48 -15.53
N ALA A 201 -35.70 -21.06 -15.59
CA ALA A 201 -36.88 -20.41 -16.14
C ALA A 201 -37.26 -19.13 -15.36
N LYS A 202 -37.23 -19.20 -14.02
CA LYS A 202 -37.45 -18.05 -13.15
C LYS A 202 -36.39 -16.97 -13.41
N HIS A 203 -35.11 -17.35 -13.41
CA HIS A 203 -34.02 -16.41 -13.56
C HIS A 203 -34.01 -15.75 -14.95
N TYR A 204 -34.30 -16.50 -16.01
CA TYR A 204 -34.34 -15.96 -17.38
C TYR A 204 -35.47 -14.95 -17.56
N LEU A 205 -36.61 -15.18 -16.89
CA LEU A 205 -37.69 -14.21 -16.85
C LEU A 205 -37.26 -12.92 -16.12
N GLU A 206 -36.61 -13.03 -14.95
CA GLU A 206 -36.08 -11.87 -14.20
C GLU A 206 -35.11 -11.04 -15.05
N LEU A 207 -34.19 -11.69 -15.77
CA LEU A 207 -33.25 -11.01 -16.68
C LEU A 207 -33.96 -10.32 -17.85
N SER A 208 -35.05 -10.90 -18.32
CA SER A 208 -35.87 -10.34 -19.41
C SER A 208 -36.70 -9.15 -18.92
N GLU A 209 -37.28 -9.20 -17.73
CA GLU A 209 -38.05 -8.10 -17.13
C GLU A 209 -37.16 -6.92 -16.68
N GLY A 210 -35.85 -7.12 -16.50
CA GLY A 210 -34.90 -6.05 -16.17
C GLY A 210 -34.88 -4.91 -17.20
N LYS A 211 -34.87 -3.66 -16.76
CA LYS A 211 -34.96 -2.49 -17.67
C LYS A 211 -33.67 -2.17 -18.43
N THR A 212 -32.51 -2.53 -17.86
CA THR A 212 -31.18 -2.24 -18.41
C THR A 212 -30.28 -3.47 -18.36
N GLN A 213 -29.18 -3.44 -19.09
CA GLN A 213 -28.13 -4.47 -19.00
C GLN A 213 -27.59 -4.52 -17.57
N GLY A 214 -27.78 -5.67 -16.90
CA GLY A 214 -27.08 -6.02 -15.67
C GLY A 214 -25.70 -6.61 -15.99
N PRO A 215 -25.00 -7.19 -15.01
CA PRO A 215 -23.76 -7.91 -15.25
C PRO A 215 -23.91 -8.98 -16.33
N TRP A 216 -23.00 -9.05 -17.30
CA TRP A 216 -23.14 -9.99 -18.43
C TRP A 216 -23.09 -11.46 -17.96
N GLN A 217 -22.30 -11.75 -16.91
CA GLN A 217 -22.25 -13.07 -16.29
C GLN A 217 -23.21 -13.12 -15.10
N GLN A 218 -24.15 -14.06 -15.18
CA GLN A 218 -25.25 -14.24 -14.25
C GLN A 218 -25.15 -15.61 -13.58
N THR A 219 -24.43 -15.65 -12.47
CA THR A 219 -24.29 -16.84 -11.63
C THR A 219 -25.38 -16.86 -10.57
N PHE A 220 -26.14 -17.95 -10.49
CA PHE A 220 -27.24 -18.11 -9.56
C PHE A 220 -27.26 -19.48 -8.88
N VAL A 221 -27.87 -19.53 -7.70
CA VAL A 221 -28.08 -20.77 -6.94
C VAL A 221 -29.56 -21.06 -6.82
N LYS A 222 -29.98 -22.31 -7.06
CA LYS A 222 -31.36 -22.75 -6.92
C LYS A 222 -31.91 -22.37 -5.53
N GLY A 223 -33.06 -21.71 -5.50
CA GLY A 223 -33.73 -21.30 -4.26
C GLY A 223 -33.19 -20.01 -3.61
N ILE A 224 -32.00 -19.55 -3.98
CA ILE A 224 -31.36 -18.34 -3.43
C ILE A 224 -31.39 -17.17 -4.42
N GLY A 225 -31.19 -17.42 -5.72
CA GLY A 225 -31.12 -16.38 -6.76
C GLY A 225 -29.69 -15.94 -7.08
N ILE A 226 -29.51 -14.71 -7.57
CA ILE A 226 -28.21 -14.16 -7.98
C ILE A 226 -27.29 -14.06 -6.76
N THR A 227 -26.14 -14.73 -6.80
CA THR A 227 -25.13 -14.66 -5.75
C THR A 227 -23.97 -13.76 -6.20
N GLN A 228 -24.24 -12.48 -6.46
CA GLN A 228 -23.18 -11.48 -6.64
C GLN A 228 -22.69 -10.97 -5.28
N SER A 229 -22.11 -11.87 -4.49
CA SER A 229 -21.38 -11.53 -3.26
C SER A 229 -20.57 -12.74 -2.80
N ARG A 230 -19.42 -12.99 -3.43
CA ARG A 230 -18.25 -13.75 -2.95
C ARG A 230 -17.46 -14.25 -4.16
N ALA A 231 -16.34 -13.61 -4.46
CA ALA A 231 -15.27 -14.31 -5.15
C ALA A 231 -14.76 -15.41 -4.18
N LEU A 232 -15.22 -16.64 -4.37
CA LEU A 232 -14.65 -17.80 -3.68
C LEU A 232 -13.35 -18.19 -4.40
N PRO A 233 -12.24 -18.41 -3.68
CA PRO A 233 -10.95 -18.74 -4.26
C PRO A 233 -10.96 -20.15 -4.85
N VAL A 234 -10.54 -20.28 -6.10
CA VAL A 234 -10.28 -21.58 -6.73
C VAL A 234 -8.94 -22.11 -6.22
N ALA A 235 -8.95 -23.30 -5.63
CA ALA A 235 -7.75 -24.04 -5.27
C ALA A 235 -6.97 -24.42 -6.54
N ASN A 236 -5.84 -23.75 -6.77
CA ASN A 236 -4.90 -24.12 -7.83
C ASN A 236 -3.92 -25.17 -7.30
N SER A 237 -4.17 -26.44 -7.63
CA SER A 237 -3.11 -27.43 -7.73
C SER A 237 -2.45 -27.29 -9.11
N ILE A 238 -1.20 -26.84 -9.17
CA ILE A 238 -0.41 -26.84 -10.42
C ILE A 238 0.86 -27.66 -10.20
N SER A 239 0.91 -28.83 -10.84
CA SER A 239 2.15 -29.53 -11.17
C SER A 239 2.82 -28.84 -12.35
N HIS A 240 4.12 -28.55 -12.22
CA HIS A 240 4.92 -27.84 -13.20
C HIS A 240 5.24 -28.66 -14.45
N SER A 241 5.15 -28.05 -15.62
CA SER A 241 6.18 -28.22 -16.66
C SER A 241 6.27 -26.97 -17.55
N ASN A 242 7.51 -26.52 -17.72
CA ASN A 242 7.93 -25.34 -18.46
C ASN A 242 7.66 -25.49 -19.96
N GLN A 243 7.11 -24.46 -20.61
CA GLN A 243 7.69 -23.90 -21.83
C GLN A 243 7.06 -22.55 -22.21
N ARG A 244 7.93 -21.61 -22.57
CA ARG A 244 7.66 -20.22 -22.93
C ARG A 244 6.76 -20.12 -24.17
N LEU A 245 5.52 -19.68 -24.01
CA LEU A 245 4.72 -19.03 -25.06
C LEU A 245 3.81 -17.98 -24.40
N ASN A 246 3.86 -16.76 -24.94
CA ASN A 246 3.13 -15.58 -24.48
C ASN A 246 1.61 -15.81 -24.50
N ASN A 247 1.02 -16.16 -23.36
CA ASN A 247 -0.43 -16.10 -23.12
C ASN A 247 -0.70 -15.06 -22.03
N ARG A 248 -1.33 -13.94 -22.41
CA ARG A 248 -2.02 -13.06 -21.46
C ARG A 248 -3.17 -13.86 -20.84
N GLN A 249 -2.89 -14.56 -19.74
CA GLN A 249 -3.93 -14.87 -18.76
C GLN A 249 -4.51 -13.52 -18.30
N LEU A 250 -5.83 -13.36 -18.38
CA LEU A 250 -6.53 -12.22 -17.79
C LEU A 250 -6.31 -12.28 -16.27
N ILE A 251 -5.29 -11.58 -15.79
CA ILE A 251 -5.01 -11.45 -14.36
C ILE A 251 -6.14 -10.61 -13.78
N GLN A 252 -6.93 -11.18 -12.88
CA GLN A 252 -7.88 -10.38 -12.10
C GLN A 252 -7.08 -9.32 -11.33
N PRO A 253 -7.47 -8.03 -11.39
CA PRO A 253 -6.70 -6.99 -10.74
C PRO A 253 -6.57 -7.24 -9.23
N ILE A 254 -5.37 -7.05 -8.70
CA ILE A 254 -5.08 -7.17 -7.27
C ILE A 254 -5.76 -5.99 -6.57
N ILE A 255 -6.70 -6.28 -5.69
CA ILE A 255 -7.44 -5.27 -4.90
C ILE A 255 -6.80 -5.15 -3.52
N VAL A 256 -6.51 -3.92 -3.10
CA VAL A 256 -6.00 -3.61 -1.77
C VAL A 256 -7.18 -3.40 -0.84
N THR A 257 -7.42 -4.35 0.04
CA THR A 257 -8.50 -4.28 1.05
C THR A 257 -7.99 -4.00 2.45
N GLY A 258 -6.70 -4.22 2.69
CA GLY A 258 -6.15 -4.35 4.04
C GLY A 258 -6.61 -5.64 4.71
N VAL A 259 -6.55 -5.70 6.04
CA VAL A 259 -6.93 -6.90 6.81
C VAL A 259 -8.22 -6.62 7.56
N LYS A 260 -9.27 -7.37 7.22
CA LYS A 260 -10.61 -7.21 7.83
C LYS A 260 -10.89 -8.18 8.97
N ASP A 261 -10.05 -9.21 9.12
CA ASP A 261 -10.15 -10.15 10.23
C ASP A 261 -9.91 -9.43 11.57
N GLY A 262 -10.68 -9.84 12.58
CA GLY A 262 -10.70 -9.21 13.91
C GLY A 262 -11.32 -7.81 13.99
N VAL A 263 -11.79 -7.23 12.87
CA VAL A 263 -12.44 -5.92 12.85
C VAL A 263 -13.93 -6.05 13.19
N SER A 264 -14.38 -5.22 14.11
CA SER A 264 -15.80 -5.05 14.48
C SER A 264 -16.10 -3.57 14.74
N GLN A 265 -17.37 -3.23 14.95
CA GLN A 265 -17.76 -1.86 15.27
C GLN A 265 -17.13 -1.35 16.59
N GLU A 266 -16.85 -2.25 17.54
CA GLU A 266 -16.33 -1.89 18.87
C GLU A 266 -14.80 -2.09 19.02
N ASN A 267 -14.19 -2.82 18.10
CA ASN A 267 -12.79 -3.21 18.15
C ASN A 267 -12.15 -3.19 16.76
N ILE A 268 -11.09 -2.41 16.62
CA ILE A 268 -10.21 -2.40 15.46
C ILE A 268 -8.80 -2.81 15.92
N PRO A 269 -8.18 -3.86 15.33
CA PRO A 269 -6.83 -4.26 15.69
C PRO A 269 -5.81 -3.14 15.45
N VAL A 270 -4.78 -3.11 16.28
CA VAL A 270 -3.74 -2.07 16.21
C VAL A 270 -2.45 -2.64 15.64
N ARG A 271 -1.77 -1.87 14.79
CA ARG A 271 -0.34 -2.07 14.55
C ARG A 271 0.39 -1.78 15.86
N LYS A 272 1.20 -2.71 16.34
CA LYS A 272 1.91 -2.62 17.63
C LYS A 272 3.37 -2.23 17.42
N GLU A 273 3.98 -1.65 18.44
CA GLU A 273 5.43 -1.40 18.42
C GLU A 273 6.18 -2.75 18.40
N ILE A 274 7.29 -2.82 17.67
CA ILE A 274 8.04 -4.06 17.42
C ILE A 274 8.53 -4.76 18.71
N ARG A 275 8.86 -4.03 19.77
CA ARG A 275 9.23 -4.61 21.08
C ARG A 275 8.02 -5.22 21.78
N THR A 276 6.86 -4.58 21.66
CA THR A 276 5.60 -5.13 22.21
C THR A 276 5.19 -6.42 21.52
N ILE A 277 5.37 -6.54 20.19
CA ILE A 277 5.08 -7.81 19.51
C ILE A 277 6.10 -8.90 19.92
N ILE A 278 7.39 -8.57 20.07
CA ILE A 278 8.44 -9.51 20.49
C ILE A 278 8.12 -10.14 21.86
N GLU A 279 7.57 -9.36 22.79
CA GLU A 279 7.11 -9.85 24.10
C GLU A 279 5.93 -10.83 24.00
N ASN A 280 5.10 -10.72 22.96
CA ASN A 280 4.04 -11.67 22.65
C ASN A 280 4.57 -12.81 21.77
N HIS A 281 5.14 -13.83 22.40
CA HIS A 281 5.78 -14.95 21.70
C HIS A 281 4.93 -15.58 20.58
N ALA A 282 3.62 -15.80 20.80
CA ALA A 282 2.77 -16.42 19.78
C ALA A 282 2.59 -15.52 18.55
N GLU A 283 2.40 -14.21 18.77
CA GLU A 283 2.20 -13.23 17.70
C GLU A 283 3.50 -12.98 16.91
N PHE A 284 4.63 -12.84 17.61
CA PHE A 284 5.93 -12.67 16.96
C PHE A 284 6.36 -13.91 16.17
N GLU A 285 6.19 -15.09 16.74
CA GLU A 285 6.53 -16.36 16.08
C GLU A 285 5.66 -16.60 14.84
N LEU A 286 4.35 -16.28 14.91
CA LEU A 286 3.46 -16.33 13.76
C LEU A 286 3.88 -15.35 12.66
N LEU A 287 4.27 -14.13 13.03
CA LEU A 287 4.78 -13.12 12.08
C LEU A 287 6.05 -13.62 11.37
N LEU A 288 7.00 -14.20 12.10
CA LEU A 288 8.24 -14.75 11.52
C LEU A 288 7.96 -15.89 10.53
N LEU A 289 7.07 -16.82 10.89
CA LEU A 289 6.67 -17.92 10.01
C LEU A 289 5.94 -17.41 8.75
N ALA A 290 5.08 -16.40 8.91
CA ALA A 290 4.37 -15.76 7.80
C ALA A 290 5.35 -15.09 6.82
N LEU A 291 6.30 -14.31 7.34
CA LEU A 291 7.33 -13.66 6.52
C LEU A 291 8.25 -14.66 5.83
N GLN A 292 8.65 -15.74 6.52
CA GLN A 292 9.43 -16.81 5.91
C GLN A 292 8.70 -17.40 4.70
N LYS A 293 7.40 -17.70 4.85
CA LYS A 293 6.57 -18.21 3.75
C LYS A 293 6.43 -17.20 2.63
N PHE A 294 6.25 -15.92 2.96
CA PHE A 294 6.11 -14.84 2.00
C PHE A 294 7.39 -14.62 1.16
N TYR A 295 8.56 -14.68 1.80
CA TYR A 295 9.85 -14.49 1.14
C TYR A 295 10.25 -15.69 0.25
N ALA A 296 9.65 -16.85 0.49
CA ALA A 296 9.84 -18.04 -0.32
C ALA A 296 9.03 -18.01 -1.64
N GLU A 297 8.09 -17.07 -1.81
CA GLU A 297 7.34 -16.95 -3.06
C GLU A 297 8.27 -16.61 -4.24
N PRO A 298 8.02 -17.15 -5.45
CA PRO A 298 8.86 -16.87 -6.61
C PRO A 298 8.91 -15.37 -6.94
N GLN A 299 10.11 -14.82 -7.15
CA GLN A 299 10.28 -13.40 -7.52
C GLN A 299 9.58 -13.00 -8.82
N THR A 300 9.21 -13.97 -9.66
CA THR A 300 8.42 -13.74 -10.89
C THR A 300 6.95 -13.44 -10.61
N SER A 301 6.46 -13.65 -9.39
CA SER A 301 5.08 -13.33 -8.99
C SER A 301 4.95 -11.86 -8.59
N GLU A 302 3.97 -11.14 -9.16
CA GLU A 302 3.66 -9.75 -8.79
C GLU A 302 3.27 -9.59 -7.33
N THR A 303 2.67 -10.62 -6.71
CA THR A 303 2.25 -10.60 -5.31
C THR A 303 3.30 -11.11 -4.33
N SER A 304 4.45 -11.58 -4.82
CA SER A 304 5.55 -12.00 -3.92
C SER A 304 6.11 -10.81 -3.14
N TYR A 305 6.88 -11.07 -2.09
CA TYR A 305 7.60 -10.01 -1.39
C TYR A 305 8.44 -9.16 -2.35
N TYR A 306 9.15 -9.82 -3.28
CA TYR A 306 9.93 -9.13 -4.31
C TYR A 306 9.06 -8.28 -5.22
N GLY A 307 7.92 -8.82 -5.69
CA GLY A 307 6.98 -8.12 -6.57
C GLY A 307 6.37 -6.88 -5.90
N ILE A 308 6.00 -6.98 -4.61
CA ILE A 308 5.45 -5.86 -3.84
C ILE A 308 6.55 -4.84 -3.48
N ALA A 309 7.74 -5.28 -3.04
CA ALA A 309 8.88 -4.39 -2.80
C ALA A 309 9.29 -3.61 -4.07
N SER A 310 9.16 -4.25 -5.23
CA SER A 310 9.46 -3.65 -6.54
C SER A 310 8.54 -2.49 -6.93
N ILE A 311 7.37 -2.33 -6.31
CA ILE A 311 6.47 -1.19 -6.55
C ILE A 311 7.16 0.12 -6.17
N HIS A 312 7.92 0.13 -5.08
CA HIS A 312 8.59 1.33 -4.59
C HIS A 312 9.62 1.86 -5.58
N GLY A 313 10.38 0.96 -6.22
CA GLY A 313 11.58 1.32 -6.96
C GLY A 313 11.90 0.35 -8.09
N ARG A 314 13.13 -0.16 -8.10
CA ARG A 314 13.59 -1.11 -9.11
C ARG A 314 12.72 -2.38 -9.08
N PRO A 315 12.43 -2.97 -10.26
CA PRO A 315 13.06 -2.72 -11.56
C PRO A 315 12.33 -1.73 -12.48
N PHE A 316 11.43 -0.88 -11.96
CA PHE A 316 10.63 0.06 -12.77
C PHE A 316 9.77 -0.65 -13.83
N LYS A 317 9.00 -1.66 -13.41
CA LYS A 317 8.10 -2.42 -14.27
C LYS A 317 6.65 -2.11 -13.93
N ALA A 318 5.76 -2.37 -14.89
CA ALA A 318 4.32 -2.35 -14.65
C ALA A 318 3.96 -3.32 -13.51
N TRP A 319 2.98 -2.95 -12.70
CA TRP A 319 2.43 -3.80 -11.63
C TRP A 319 0.91 -3.67 -11.64
N ASN A 320 0.18 -4.79 -11.51
CA ASN A 320 -1.29 -4.80 -11.50
C ASN A 320 -1.91 -4.04 -12.68
N GLU A 321 -1.32 -4.28 -13.85
CA GLU A 321 -1.67 -3.73 -15.16
C GLU A 321 -1.48 -2.21 -15.31
N VAL A 322 -0.95 -1.51 -14.30
CA VAL A 322 -0.63 -0.09 -14.42
C VAL A 322 0.65 0.06 -15.24
N GLN A 323 0.51 0.63 -16.44
CA GLN A 323 1.64 0.90 -17.32
C GLN A 323 2.31 2.22 -16.96
N GLN A 324 3.54 2.41 -17.45
CA GLN A 324 4.24 3.67 -17.29
C GLN A 324 3.41 4.82 -17.88
N GLY A 325 3.27 5.90 -17.13
CA GLY A 325 2.53 7.09 -17.57
C GLY A 325 3.19 7.71 -18.80
N LYS A 326 2.37 8.28 -19.70
CA LYS A 326 2.91 8.98 -20.87
C LYS A 326 3.64 10.25 -20.41
N GLY A 327 4.94 10.34 -20.71
CA GLY A 327 5.79 11.44 -20.25
C GLY A 327 6.30 11.28 -18.82
N SER A 328 5.99 10.16 -18.17
CA SER A 328 6.56 9.80 -16.86
C SER A 328 8.02 9.34 -16.97
N PRO A 329 8.85 9.63 -15.95
CA PRO A 329 10.22 9.15 -15.88
C PRO A 329 10.32 7.62 -15.67
N GLN A 330 11.49 7.05 -15.96
CA GLN A 330 11.84 5.65 -15.66
C GLN A 330 12.34 5.52 -14.21
N VAL A 331 11.41 5.65 -13.26
CA VAL A 331 11.63 5.51 -11.81
C VAL A 331 10.52 4.64 -11.20
N GLY A 332 10.52 4.43 -9.88
CA GLY A 332 9.49 3.65 -9.19
C GLY A 332 8.15 4.38 -9.06
N TYR A 333 7.14 3.70 -8.51
CA TYR A 333 5.82 4.32 -8.25
C TYR A 333 5.82 5.24 -7.04
N CYS A 334 6.77 5.07 -6.12
CA CYS A 334 6.77 5.80 -4.87
C CYS A 334 6.84 7.32 -5.11
N THR A 335 6.08 8.06 -4.32
CA THR A 335 6.01 9.52 -4.35
C THR A 335 6.95 10.05 -3.28
N HIS A 336 8.04 10.71 -3.67
CA HIS A 336 9.03 11.32 -2.78
C HIS A 336 9.36 12.74 -3.21
N SER A 337 9.64 13.59 -2.22
CA SER A 337 9.67 15.05 -2.35
C SER A 337 8.40 15.57 -3.03
N ASP A 338 7.29 14.94 -2.65
CA ASP A 338 5.99 14.98 -3.29
C ASP A 338 4.86 14.95 -2.23
N MET A 339 3.73 15.62 -2.52
CA MET A 339 2.64 15.78 -1.54
C MET A 339 1.84 14.50 -1.31
N LEU A 340 1.96 13.55 -2.23
CA LEU A 340 1.38 12.24 -2.10
C LEU A 340 2.23 11.30 -1.21
N PHE A 341 3.42 11.70 -0.75
CA PHE A 341 4.32 10.87 0.06
C PHE A 341 3.59 10.10 1.19
N LEU A 342 2.98 10.80 2.15
CA LEU A 342 2.28 10.16 3.26
C LEU A 342 1.07 9.31 2.81
N PRO A 343 0.10 9.83 2.02
CA PRO A 343 -1.05 9.04 1.62
C PRO A 343 -0.73 7.88 0.67
N TRP A 344 0.32 7.95 -0.14
CA TRP A 344 0.71 6.87 -1.06
C TRP A 344 1.29 5.66 -0.32
N HIS A 345 2.11 5.88 0.71
CA HIS A 345 2.71 4.79 1.47
C HIS A 345 1.67 4.04 2.35
N ARG A 346 0.53 4.65 2.68
CA ARG A 346 -0.53 3.99 3.47
C ARG A 346 -1.16 2.75 2.80
N PRO A 347 -1.74 2.82 1.57
CA PRO A 347 -2.21 1.64 0.86
C PRO A 347 -1.07 0.69 0.48
N TYR A 348 0.18 1.18 0.36
CA TYR A 348 1.33 0.33 0.14
C TYR A 348 1.59 -0.60 1.34
N LEU A 349 1.57 -0.05 2.56
CA LEU A 349 1.65 -0.82 3.80
C LEU A 349 0.45 -1.78 3.94
N ALA A 350 -0.76 -1.33 3.60
CA ALA A 350 -1.96 -2.18 3.66
C ALA A 350 -1.89 -3.37 2.70
N LEU A 351 -1.33 -3.17 1.50
CA LEU A 351 -1.08 -4.23 0.53
C LEU A 351 -0.08 -5.25 1.09
N TYR A 352 1.06 -4.80 1.62
CA TYR A 352 2.05 -5.67 2.26
C TYR A 352 1.45 -6.46 3.43
N GLU A 353 0.76 -5.77 4.34
CA GLU A 353 0.10 -6.36 5.51
C GLU A 353 -0.95 -7.41 5.15
N GLN A 354 -1.73 -7.17 4.08
CA GLN A 354 -2.71 -8.12 3.57
C GLN A 354 -2.05 -9.46 3.17
N PHE A 355 -0.89 -9.42 2.51
CA PHE A 355 -0.17 -10.63 2.11
C PHE A 355 0.57 -11.30 3.28
N VAL A 356 1.13 -10.53 4.22
CA VAL A 356 1.67 -11.07 5.47
C VAL A 356 0.58 -11.85 6.23
N CYS A 357 -0.60 -11.27 6.42
CA CYS A 357 -1.69 -11.92 7.16
C CYS A 357 -2.29 -13.10 6.40
N LYS A 358 -2.35 -13.05 5.05
CA LYS A 358 -2.70 -14.19 4.22
C LYS A 358 -1.77 -15.37 4.50
N HIS A 359 -0.45 -15.15 4.53
CA HIS A 359 0.51 -16.21 4.83
C HIS A 359 0.48 -16.65 6.28
N ALA A 360 0.16 -15.75 7.23
CA ALA A 360 -0.07 -16.12 8.62
C ALA A 360 -1.26 -17.09 8.75
N ALA A 361 -2.37 -16.84 8.04
CA ALA A 361 -3.50 -17.77 8.00
C ALA A 361 -3.11 -19.14 7.44
N ASP A 362 -2.33 -19.19 6.36
CA ASP A 362 -1.79 -20.44 5.81
C ASP A 362 -0.88 -21.19 6.82
N VAL A 363 -0.10 -20.45 7.60
CA VAL A 363 0.74 -21.01 8.66
C VAL A 363 -0.13 -21.65 9.73
N VAL A 364 -1.14 -20.94 10.27
CA VAL A 364 -2.06 -21.50 11.28
C VAL A 364 -2.76 -22.75 10.76
N ALA A 365 -3.21 -22.74 9.50
CA ALA A 365 -3.86 -23.88 8.87
C ALA A 365 -2.93 -25.10 8.72
N SER A 366 -1.61 -24.90 8.67
CA SER A 366 -0.63 -25.98 8.54
C SER A 366 -0.36 -26.76 9.84
N PHE A 367 -0.70 -26.20 11.00
CA PHE A 367 -0.63 -26.92 12.28
C PHE A 367 -1.78 -27.93 12.38
N SER A 368 -1.49 -29.12 12.91
CA SER A 368 -2.53 -30.11 13.21
C SER A 368 -3.49 -29.61 14.29
N ASP A 369 -4.75 -30.06 14.27
CA ASP A 369 -5.74 -29.67 15.29
C ASP A 369 -5.36 -30.15 16.71
N SER A 370 -4.52 -31.18 16.80
CA SER A 370 -3.96 -31.68 18.06
C SER A 370 -2.75 -30.88 18.56
N ASP A 371 -2.21 -29.94 17.79
CA ASP A 371 -1.06 -29.14 18.21
C ASP A 371 -1.49 -28.10 19.25
N PRO A 372 -0.94 -28.11 20.47
CA PRO A 372 -1.37 -27.22 21.55
C PRO A 372 -1.04 -25.73 21.29
N ARG A 373 -0.23 -25.41 20.28
CA ARG A 373 0.09 -24.03 19.90
C ARG A 373 -0.91 -23.41 18.94
N LYS A 374 -1.65 -24.25 18.19
CA LYS A 374 -2.61 -23.79 17.17
C LYS A 374 -3.68 -22.83 17.74
N PRO A 375 -4.25 -23.04 18.95
CA PRO A 375 -5.17 -22.07 19.55
C PRO A 375 -4.53 -20.68 19.75
N ALA A 376 -3.32 -20.63 20.32
CA ALA A 376 -2.62 -19.37 20.55
C ALA A 376 -2.29 -18.64 19.24
N PHE A 377 -1.92 -19.35 18.18
CA PHE A 377 -1.73 -18.75 16.86
C PHE A 377 -3.04 -18.31 16.19
N THR A 378 -4.13 -19.05 16.41
CA THR A 378 -5.45 -18.66 15.92
C THR A 378 -5.92 -17.36 16.57
N ASP A 379 -5.72 -17.22 17.87
CA ASP A 379 -6.02 -16.00 18.62
C ASP A 379 -5.14 -14.83 18.16
N ALA A 380 -3.83 -15.08 17.99
CA ALA A 380 -2.90 -14.08 17.51
C ALA A 380 -3.26 -13.60 16.08
N LEU A 381 -3.69 -14.50 15.19
CA LEU A 381 -4.07 -14.17 13.81
C LEU A 381 -5.20 -13.14 13.73
N GLN A 382 -6.18 -13.18 14.64
CA GLN A 382 -7.28 -12.21 14.67
C GLN A 382 -6.79 -10.77 14.90
N GLY A 383 -5.75 -10.61 15.71
CA GLY A 383 -5.17 -9.31 16.05
C GLY A 383 -3.94 -8.93 15.22
N LEU A 384 -3.42 -9.84 14.39
CA LEU A 384 -2.12 -9.67 13.73
C LEU A 384 -2.16 -8.49 12.76
N ARG A 385 -1.23 -7.56 12.95
CA ARG A 385 -0.98 -6.40 12.09
C ARG A 385 0.53 -6.22 11.98
N ILE A 386 1.01 -5.57 10.93
CA ILE A 386 2.45 -5.32 10.78
C ILE A 386 2.93 -4.40 11.92
N PRO A 387 4.08 -4.69 12.55
CA PRO A 387 4.58 -3.84 13.62
C PRO A 387 5.16 -2.52 13.08
N TYR A 388 5.28 -1.53 13.96
CA TYR A 388 6.01 -0.29 13.70
C TYR A 388 7.25 -0.17 14.60
N TRP A 389 8.27 0.54 14.13
CA TRP A 389 9.48 0.86 14.90
C TRP A 389 9.46 2.32 15.34
N ASP A 390 9.24 2.57 16.63
CA ASP A 390 9.16 3.94 17.19
C ASP A 390 10.55 4.52 17.49
N TRP A 391 11.28 4.83 16.42
CA TRP A 391 12.63 5.37 16.52
C TRP A 391 12.71 6.75 17.20
N ALA A 392 11.60 7.47 17.31
CA ALA A 392 11.54 8.74 18.03
C ALA A 392 11.43 8.54 19.55
N MET A 393 10.85 7.42 20.00
CA MET A 393 10.79 7.05 21.42
C MET A 393 12.07 6.32 21.85
N ASP A 394 12.44 5.27 21.12
CA ASP A 394 13.69 4.52 21.23
C ASP A 394 14.23 4.18 19.83
N ALA A 395 15.28 4.90 19.44
CA ALA A 395 15.94 4.78 18.15
C ALA A 395 16.62 3.43 17.91
N SER A 396 16.86 2.59 18.92
CA SER A 396 17.51 1.30 18.69
C SER A 396 16.59 0.35 17.91
N LEU A 397 17.16 -0.58 17.15
CA LEU A 397 16.46 -1.77 16.68
C LEU A 397 16.62 -2.91 17.70
N PRO A 398 15.57 -3.69 18.03
CA PRO A 398 15.67 -4.85 18.91
C PRO A 398 16.66 -5.89 18.39
N TYR A 399 17.30 -6.61 19.31
CA TYR A 399 18.31 -7.63 18.98
C TYR A 399 17.74 -8.74 18.08
N GLU A 400 16.47 -9.09 18.25
CA GLU A 400 15.72 -10.05 17.45
C GLU A 400 15.56 -9.60 15.99
N VAL A 401 15.58 -8.30 15.72
CA VAL A 401 15.43 -7.73 14.39
C VAL A 401 16.79 -7.55 13.70
N VAL A 402 17.80 -7.11 14.45
CA VAL A 402 19.08 -6.66 13.85
C VAL A 402 20.27 -7.57 14.16
N GLY A 403 20.27 -8.31 15.27
CA GLY A 403 21.41 -9.12 15.71
C GLY A 403 21.31 -10.61 15.36
N LEU A 404 20.10 -11.16 15.30
CA LEU A 404 19.89 -12.60 15.06
C LEU A 404 19.81 -12.93 13.55
N LYS A 405 20.85 -13.55 12.99
CA LYS A 405 20.83 -14.06 11.59
C LYS A 405 19.85 -15.23 11.39
N ARG A 406 19.66 -16.03 12.44
CA ARG A 406 18.74 -17.16 12.50
C ARG A 406 17.97 -17.12 13.81
N ILE A 407 16.75 -17.64 13.80
CA ILE A 407 15.86 -17.60 14.96
C ILE A 407 15.08 -18.91 15.10
N ALA A 408 14.86 -19.33 16.34
CA ALA A 408 14.09 -20.53 16.65
C ALA A 408 12.58 -20.20 16.63
N VAL A 409 11.81 -20.97 15.87
CA VAL A 409 10.35 -20.84 15.76
C VAL A 409 9.67 -22.20 15.82
N ALA A 410 8.35 -22.22 15.94
CA ALA A 410 7.52 -23.41 15.96
C ALA A 410 7.66 -24.19 14.64
N ASP A 411 7.83 -25.51 14.75
CA ASP A 411 7.74 -26.41 13.61
C ASP A 411 6.28 -26.87 13.44
N PRO A 412 5.59 -26.52 12.33
CA PRO A 412 4.23 -26.96 12.07
C PRO A 412 4.11 -28.48 11.83
N LYS A 413 5.22 -29.17 11.51
CA LYS A 413 5.23 -30.60 11.22
C LYS A 413 5.43 -31.47 12.46
N VAL A 414 5.96 -30.91 13.54
CA VAL A 414 6.31 -31.63 14.76
C VAL A 414 5.57 -31.01 15.94
N PRO A 415 4.60 -31.71 16.56
CA PRO A 415 3.90 -31.21 17.74
C PRO A 415 4.89 -30.81 18.85
N ASN A 416 4.75 -29.59 19.38
CA ASN A 416 5.69 -28.97 20.33
C ASN A 416 7.15 -28.83 19.83
N GLY A 417 7.44 -29.17 18.58
CA GLY A 417 8.78 -29.10 18.00
C GLY A 417 9.17 -27.67 17.63
N LYS A 418 10.46 -27.35 17.71
CA LYS A 418 11.01 -26.08 17.20
C LYS A 418 11.92 -26.35 16.01
N GLN A 419 11.99 -25.40 15.10
CA GLN A 419 12.91 -25.36 13.97
C GLN A 419 13.72 -24.07 13.98
N MET A 420 14.95 -24.13 13.49
CA MET A 420 15.80 -22.96 13.29
C MET A 420 15.66 -22.45 11.85
N ILE A 421 15.12 -21.24 11.68
CA ILE A 421 14.94 -20.62 10.37
C ILE A 421 15.95 -19.48 10.17
N ASP A 422 16.21 -19.10 8.91
CA ASP A 422 16.80 -17.79 8.63
C ASP A 422 15.84 -16.71 9.11
N ASN A 423 16.35 -15.67 9.78
CA ASN A 423 15.49 -14.65 10.35
C ASN A 423 15.00 -13.68 9.26
N PRO A 424 13.70 -13.69 8.89
CA PRO A 424 13.18 -12.81 7.85
C PRO A 424 13.15 -11.34 8.27
N MET A 425 13.31 -11.04 9.57
CA MET A 425 13.47 -9.66 10.05
C MET A 425 14.91 -9.16 9.93
N TYR A 426 15.90 -10.03 9.74
CA TYR A 426 17.33 -9.63 9.64
C TYR A 426 17.71 -9.19 8.22
N THR A 427 17.24 -9.92 7.19
CA THR A 427 17.57 -9.65 5.79
C THR A 427 16.54 -10.30 4.86
N TYR A 428 16.38 -9.74 3.66
CA TYR A 428 15.75 -10.44 2.55
C TYR A 428 16.83 -11.02 1.64
N LYS A 429 16.72 -12.31 1.30
CA LYS A 429 17.64 -13.00 0.38
C LYS A 429 17.01 -13.08 -1.00
N PHE A 430 17.69 -12.55 -2.00
CA PHE A 430 17.23 -12.61 -3.37
C PHE A 430 17.36 -14.03 -3.95
N GLN A 431 16.38 -14.44 -4.75
CA GLN A 431 16.38 -15.74 -5.41
C GLN A 431 17.13 -15.65 -6.74
N GLY A 432 18.31 -16.28 -6.81
CA GLY A 432 19.13 -16.28 -8.02
C GLY A 432 19.94 -14.99 -8.20
N GLN A 433 20.25 -14.65 -9.46
CA GLN A 433 21.00 -13.44 -9.81
C GLN A 433 20.06 -12.25 -10.00
N ASN A 434 20.44 -11.10 -9.44
CA ASN A 434 19.66 -9.87 -9.51
C ASN A 434 19.81 -9.18 -10.87
N THR A 435 19.39 -9.84 -11.95
CA THR A 435 19.44 -9.30 -13.32
C THR A 435 18.56 -8.06 -13.51
N ASP A 436 17.63 -7.84 -12.58
CA ASP A 436 16.72 -6.70 -12.55
C ASP A 436 17.36 -5.42 -11.98
N PHE A 437 18.58 -5.52 -11.45
CA PHE A 437 19.37 -4.38 -10.99
C PHE A 437 20.50 -4.10 -11.99
N PRO A 438 20.62 -2.87 -12.53
CA PRO A 438 21.58 -2.59 -13.61
C PRO A 438 23.03 -2.49 -13.13
N ASP A 439 23.26 -1.95 -11.94
CA ASP A 439 24.59 -1.48 -11.52
C ASP A 439 25.10 -2.18 -10.24
N ALA A 440 26.42 -2.32 -10.16
CA ALA A 440 27.11 -2.74 -8.96
C ALA A 440 27.03 -1.66 -7.87
N PRO A 441 27.04 -2.05 -6.57
CA PRO A 441 27.13 -3.42 -6.07
C PRO A 441 25.79 -4.16 -5.99
N TYR A 442 24.66 -3.52 -6.29
CA TYR A 442 23.33 -4.08 -6.00
C TYR A 442 22.99 -5.31 -6.83
N ASN A 443 23.44 -5.35 -8.09
CA ASN A 443 23.31 -6.52 -8.96
C ASN A 443 24.08 -7.76 -8.45
N GLU A 444 25.08 -7.57 -7.59
CA GLU A 444 25.92 -8.61 -6.99
C GLU A 444 25.48 -9.00 -5.56
N MET A 445 24.87 -8.06 -4.82
CA MET A 445 24.35 -8.30 -3.48
C MET A 445 23.22 -9.32 -3.47
N ARG A 446 23.49 -10.52 -2.92
CA ARG A 446 22.50 -11.62 -2.85
C ARG A 446 21.48 -11.49 -1.72
N GLN A 447 21.62 -10.48 -0.88
CA GLN A 447 20.70 -10.17 0.20
C GLN A 447 20.77 -8.69 0.55
N THR A 448 19.86 -8.23 1.40
CA THR A 448 19.86 -6.85 1.89
C THR A 448 20.80 -6.66 3.08
N TYR A 449 21.43 -5.49 3.16
CA TYR A 449 22.40 -5.16 4.20
C TYR A 449 22.06 -3.83 4.89
N ARG A 450 22.28 -3.80 6.20
CA ARG A 450 22.08 -2.63 7.07
C ARG A 450 23.42 -2.15 7.58
N TYR A 451 23.71 -0.87 7.42
CA TYR A 451 25.00 -0.28 7.77
C TYR A 451 26.18 -1.14 7.29
N PRO A 452 26.21 -1.56 6.00
CA PRO A 452 27.17 -2.55 5.55
C PRO A 452 28.61 -2.08 5.68
N ARG A 453 29.49 -3.05 5.97
CA ARG A 453 30.94 -2.92 5.79
C ARG A 453 31.44 -4.00 4.85
N GLN A 454 32.45 -3.69 4.04
CA GLN A 454 33.20 -4.72 3.32
C GLN A 454 34.20 -5.40 4.26
N VAL A 455 34.07 -6.70 4.42
CA VAL A 455 34.97 -7.59 5.18
C VAL A 455 35.43 -8.69 4.23
N ASN A 456 36.74 -8.76 3.97
CA ASN A 456 37.34 -9.75 3.05
C ASN A 456 36.65 -9.83 1.67
N GLY A 457 36.26 -8.68 1.11
CA GLY A 457 35.59 -8.58 -0.19
C GLY A 457 34.10 -8.95 -0.19
N SER A 458 33.49 -9.18 0.99
CA SER A 458 32.05 -9.45 1.15
C SER A 458 31.38 -8.37 1.99
N TYR A 459 30.12 -8.05 1.70
CA TYR A 459 29.33 -7.15 2.51
C TYR A 459 28.80 -7.87 3.77
N GLU A 460 28.89 -7.18 4.91
CA GLU A 460 28.33 -7.62 6.18
C GLU A 460 27.58 -6.48 6.87
N SER A 461 26.33 -6.73 7.28
CA SER A 461 25.58 -5.79 8.12
C SER A 461 26.27 -5.58 9.46
N GLN A 462 26.20 -4.37 10.02
CA GLN A 462 26.87 -3.99 11.27
C GLN A 462 25.84 -3.57 12.35
N PRO A 463 25.26 -4.52 13.11
CA PRO A 463 24.19 -4.24 14.06
C PRO A 463 24.57 -3.26 15.18
N ASP A 464 25.74 -3.44 15.79
CA ASP A 464 26.17 -2.60 16.92
C ASP A 464 26.51 -1.18 16.47
N PRO A 465 27.34 -0.95 15.42
CA PRO A 465 27.55 0.39 14.86
C PRO A 465 26.26 1.07 14.43
N LEU A 466 25.35 0.36 13.76
CA LEU A 466 24.05 0.89 13.37
C LEU A 466 23.27 1.40 14.58
N ASN A 467 23.10 0.56 15.61
CA ASN A 467 22.35 0.94 16.80
C ASN A 467 23.04 2.05 17.61
N GLN A 468 24.37 2.16 17.57
CA GLN A 468 25.10 3.28 18.16
C GLN A 468 24.81 4.59 17.42
N ALA A 469 24.84 4.58 16.08
CA ALA A 469 24.50 5.73 15.25
C ALA A 469 23.04 6.17 15.44
N LEU A 470 22.09 5.22 15.44
CA LEU A 470 20.68 5.51 15.68
C LEU A 470 20.44 6.14 17.06
N ARG A 471 21.07 5.61 18.12
CA ARG A 471 21.00 6.22 19.47
C ARG A 471 21.61 7.62 19.51
N ALA A 472 22.67 7.86 18.75
CA ALA A 472 23.28 9.18 18.62
C ALA A 472 22.43 10.17 17.81
N GLU A 473 21.39 9.73 17.10
CA GLU A 473 20.42 10.64 16.47
C GLU A 473 19.11 10.74 17.28
N GLY A 474 18.82 9.76 18.14
CA GLY A 474 17.53 9.58 18.83
C GLY A 474 16.99 10.79 19.59
N GLY A 475 17.82 11.53 20.31
CA GLY A 475 17.37 12.74 21.03
C GLY A 475 16.96 13.88 20.08
N ASN A 476 17.64 14.01 18.94
CA ASN A 476 17.31 14.98 17.91
C ASN A 476 16.01 14.59 17.19
N LEU A 477 15.88 13.31 16.81
CA LEU A 477 14.67 12.73 16.22
C LEU A 477 13.43 12.97 17.09
N LYS A 478 13.55 12.72 18.40
CA LYS A 478 12.47 12.96 19.37
C LYS A 478 12.01 14.42 19.36
N THR A 479 12.97 15.35 19.34
CA THR A 479 12.68 16.79 19.31
C THR A 479 12.03 17.21 17.99
N ARG A 480 12.54 16.72 16.85
CA ARG A 480 11.96 16.95 15.51
C ARG A 480 10.51 16.44 15.42
N ILE A 481 10.26 15.21 15.86
CA ILE A 481 8.91 14.62 15.85
C ILE A 481 7.94 15.37 16.77
N TYR A 482 8.37 15.70 17.99
CA TYR A 482 7.51 16.45 18.89
C TYR A 482 7.14 17.82 18.31
N ARG A 483 8.09 18.50 17.67
CA ARG A 483 7.84 19.77 16.97
C ARG A 483 6.88 19.58 15.79
N LEU A 484 7.04 18.55 14.96
CA LEU A 484 6.11 18.26 13.85
C LEU A 484 4.68 18.02 14.33
N LEU A 485 4.49 17.38 15.48
CA LEU A 485 3.16 17.11 16.04
C LEU A 485 2.55 18.31 16.78
N THR A 486 3.37 19.24 17.29
CA THR A 486 2.91 20.35 18.14
C THR A 486 2.89 21.71 17.45
N ALA A 487 3.82 21.99 16.53
CA ALA A 487 3.96 23.27 15.85
C ALA A 487 3.41 23.29 14.41
N TYR A 488 3.52 22.19 13.68
CA TYR A 488 3.15 22.13 12.25
C TYR A 488 1.65 21.82 12.12
N LYS A 489 0.85 22.82 11.73
CA LYS A 489 -0.63 22.74 11.68
C LYS A 489 -1.21 22.61 10.28
N ASP A 490 -0.38 22.65 9.24
CA ASP A 490 -0.80 22.53 7.84
C ASP A 490 -0.14 21.31 7.18
N PHE A 491 -0.91 20.57 6.38
CA PHE A 491 -0.42 19.37 5.72
C PHE A 491 0.66 19.68 4.68
N GLU A 492 0.55 20.80 3.96
CA GLU A 492 1.55 21.22 2.96
C GLU A 492 2.92 21.52 3.58
N LEU A 493 2.97 21.78 4.89
CA LEU A 493 4.23 22.02 5.62
C LEU A 493 4.84 20.75 6.20
N VAL A 494 4.02 19.74 6.52
CA VAL A 494 4.47 18.53 7.24
C VAL A 494 4.62 17.32 6.32
N GLY A 495 3.99 17.36 5.13
CA GLY A 495 3.77 16.20 4.28
C GLY A 495 4.95 15.79 3.40
N THR A 496 5.88 16.69 3.10
CA THR A 496 7.00 16.42 2.17
C THR A 496 8.30 17.14 2.55
N SER A 497 9.44 16.62 2.09
CA SER A 497 10.73 17.30 2.11
C SER A 497 10.88 18.35 1.01
N SER A 498 9.99 18.39 0.01
CA SER A 498 9.99 19.44 -1.02
C SER A 498 9.85 20.81 -0.38
N SER A 499 10.80 21.71 -0.62
CA SER A 499 10.76 23.02 0.03
C SER A 499 9.50 23.79 -0.40
N PRO A 500 8.74 24.36 0.55
CA PRO A 500 7.67 25.32 0.24
C PRO A 500 8.26 26.55 -0.47
N ARG A 501 7.54 27.09 -1.48
CA ARG A 501 8.06 28.17 -2.35
C ARG A 501 8.38 29.46 -1.56
N ASP A 502 7.52 29.85 -0.62
CA ASP A 502 7.59 31.15 0.07
C ASP A 502 7.68 31.05 1.61
N ASN A 503 8.10 29.89 2.15
CA ASN A 503 8.23 29.69 3.59
C ASN A 503 9.69 29.38 3.97
N ASN A 504 10.21 30.11 4.97
CA ASN A 504 11.53 29.93 5.58
C ASN A 504 11.46 29.63 7.09
N GLU A 505 10.25 29.57 7.66
CA GLU A 505 10.00 29.37 9.08
C GLU A 505 9.87 27.88 9.42
N PHE A 506 9.07 27.16 8.63
CA PHE A 506 8.74 25.75 8.82
C PHE A 506 9.35 24.91 7.70
N LEU A 507 10.55 24.38 7.94
CA LEU A 507 11.36 23.69 6.91
C LEU A 507 11.60 22.20 7.21
N GLU A 508 10.89 21.64 8.17
CA GLU A 508 10.97 20.22 8.54
C GLU A 508 9.70 19.51 8.10
N SER A 509 9.77 18.20 7.87
CA SER A 509 8.60 17.38 7.53
C SER A 509 8.75 15.95 8.01
N PHE A 510 7.67 15.18 7.97
CA PHE A 510 7.76 13.75 8.24
C PHE A 510 8.67 13.04 7.23
N GLU A 511 8.68 13.49 5.96
CA GLU A 511 9.58 12.98 4.93
C GLU A 511 11.05 13.32 5.23
N GLY A 512 11.35 14.55 5.69
CA GLY A 512 12.72 14.95 6.05
C GLY A 512 13.31 14.18 7.24
N VAL A 513 12.48 13.71 8.17
CA VAL A 513 12.93 12.83 9.27
C VAL A 513 12.99 11.36 8.82
N HIS A 514 12.05 10.93 7.97
CA HIS A 514 12.10 9.64 7.27
C HIS A 514 13.43 9.45 6.54
N ASP A 515 13.86 10.45 5.77
CA ASP A 515 15.09 10.41 4.99
C ASP A 515 16.31 10.22 5.89
N THR A 516 16.36 10.85 7.07
CA THR A 516 17.42 10.65 8.07
C THR A 516 17.50 9.18 8.52
N ILE A 517 16.37 8.51 8.76
CA ILE A 517 16.36 7.10 9.18
C ILE A 517 16.85 6.18 8.04
N HIS A 518 16.39 6.43 6.81
CA HIS A 518 16.90 5.75 5.62
C HIS A 518 18.42 5.92 5.49
N GLY A 519 18.92 7.16 5.59
CA GLY A 519 20.32 7.51 5.49
C GLY A 519 21.20 6.83 6.53
N ILE A 520 20.81 6.87 7.81
CA ILE A 520 21.57 6.22 8.89
C ILE A 520 21.53 4.70 8.71
N THR A 521 20.36 4.12 8.41
CA THR A 521 20.20 2.66 8.35
C THR A 521 20.97 2.03 7.19
N GLY A 522 21.00 2.69 6.02
CA GLY A 522 21.71 2.21 4.84
C GLY A 522 23.10 2.83 4.64
N THR A 523 23.62 3.59 5.62
CA THR A 523 24.95 4.22 5.55
C THR A 523 26.00 3.22 5.02
N SER A 524 26.92 3.72 4.19
CA SER A 524 28.00 2.94 3.53
C SER A 524 27.53 1.98 2.43
N GLY A 525 26.40 2.29 1.78
CA GLY A 525 25.98 1.63 0.53
C GLY A 525 24.92 0.54 0.70
N GLY A 526 24.25 0.46 1.85
CA GLY A 526 23.14 -0.46 2.10
C GLY A 526 21.85 -0.03 1.40
N GLN A 527 20.98 -0.99 1.10
CA GLN A 527 19.76 -0.75 0.33
C GLN A 527 18.85 0.32 0.95
N MET A 528 18.79 0.43 2.28
CA MET A 528 17.98 1.46 2.96
C MET A 528 18.38 2.90 2.63
N ASN A 529 19.57 3.17 2.07
CA ASN A 529 20.04 4.52 1.72
C ASN A 529 19.70 4.93 0.27
N PHE A 530 19.05 4.05 -0.50
CA PHE A 530 18.69 4.33 -1.88
C PHE A 530 17.21 4.03 -2.15
N LEU A 531 16.52 5.02 -2.69
CA LEU A 531 15.08 5.02 -2.95
C LEU A 531 14.67 3.79 -3.77
N SER A 532 15.43 3.47 -4.81
CA SER A 532 15.17 2.35 -5.71
C SER A 532 15.23 0.96 -5.08
N TYR A 533 15.89 0.81 -3.92
CA TYR A 533 16.23 -0.50 -3.36
C TYR A 533 15.72 -0.71 -1.93
N SER A 534 15.38 0.37 -1.22
CA SER A 534 15.07 0.34 0.21
C SER A 534 13.93 -0.60 0.59
N ALA A 535 12.87 -0.70 -0.21
CA ALA A 535 11.70 -1.54 0.07
C ALA A 535 11.98 -3.06 0.07
N PHE A 536 13.12 -3.50 -0.48
CA PHE A 536 13.54 -4.89 -0.34
C PHE A 536 14.03 -5.22 1.08
N GLU A 537 14.42 -4.22 1.87
CA GLU A 537 14.96 -4.40 3.21
C GLU A 537 13.82 -4.55 4.25
N PRO A 538 13.77 -5.62 5.07
CA PRO A 538 12.64 -5.83 5.99
C PRO A 538 12.32 -4.69 6.98
N VAL A 539 13.30 -3.89 7.42
CA VAL A 539 13.09 -2.74 8.32
C VAL A 539 12.40 -1.56 7.64
N PHE A 540 12.37 -1.52 6.30
CA PHE A 540 11.57 -0.56 5.54
C PHE A 540 10.12 -0.55 6.03
N TRP A 541 9.51 -1.73 6.18
CA TRP A 541 8.11 -1.87 6.55
C TRP A 541 7.84 -1.42 7.98
N LEU A 542 8.77 -1.71 8.91
CA LEU A 542 8.74 -1.22 10.29
C LEU A 542 8.85 0.30 10.37
N HIS A 543 9.76 0.87 9.56
CA HIS A 543 10.01 2.30 9.49
C HIS A 543 8.79 3.05 8.93
N HIS A 544 8.28 2.61 7.78
CA HIS A 544 7.13 3.22 7.11
C HIS A 544 5.84 3.05 7.93
N ALA A 545 5.66 1.94 8.66
CA ALA A 545 4.56 1.79 9.60
C ALA A 545 4.60 2.83 10.74
N ASN A 546 5.77 3.30 11.16
CA ASN A 546 5.88 4.39 12.12
C ASN A 546 5.62 5.76 11.46
N ILE A 547 6.05 5.97 10.23
CA ILE A 547 5.69 7.19 9.47
C ILE A 547 4.17 7.31 9.30
N ASP A 548 3.49 6.22 8.94
CA ASP A 548 2.03 6.18 8.85
C ASP A 548 1.35 6.42 10.21
N ARG A 549 1.96 5.94 11.32
CA ARG A 549 1.50 6.21 12.69
C ARG A 549 1.58 7.69 13.04
N LEU A 550 2.73 8.32 12.77
CA LEU A 550 2.95 9.74 13.00
C LEU A 550 1.97 10.58 12.17
N PHE A 551 1.73 10.20 10.92
CA PHE A 551 0.71 10.83 10.07
C PHE A 551 -0.69 10.67 10.64
N ALA A 552 -1.09 9.48 11.09
CA ALA A 552 -2.40 9.25 11.70
C ALA A 552 -2.60 10.09 12.98
N MET A 553 -1.57 10.21 13.83
CA MET A 553 -1.61 11.09 14.99
C MET A 553 -1.75 12.57 14.58
N TRP A 554 -0.98 13.01 13.58
CA TRP A 554 -1.08 14.38 13.07
C TRP A 554 -2.47 14.70 12.52
N GLN A 555 -3.09 13.78 11.76
CA GLN A 555 -4.45 13.93 11.25
C GLN A 555 -5.46 14.03 12.39
N GLY A 556 -5.31 13.23 13.44
CA GLY A 556 -6.20 13.28 14.60
C GLY A 556 -6.05 14.55 15.45
N ILE A 557 -4.85 15.13 15.51
CA ILE A 557 -4.60 16.43 16.15
C ILE A 557 -5.10 17.60 15.27
N ASN A 558 -5.02 17.46 13.95
CA ASN A 558 -5.34 18.52 12.97
C ASN A 558 -6.42 18.09 11.95
N PRO A 559 -7.63 17.69 12.39
CA PRO A 559 -8.61 17.01 11.53
C PRO A 559 -9.14 17.85 10.36
N LYS A 560 -8.99 19.17 10.41
CA LYS A 560 -9.42 20.11 9.35
C LYS A 560 -8.30 20.56 8.42
N ALA A 561 -7.06 20.17 8.71
CA ALA A 561 -5.87 20.64 8.00
C ALA A 561 -5.38 19.66 6.93
N TYR A 562 -5.97 18.47 6.81
CA TYR A 562 -5.63 17.52 5.77
C TYR A 562 -6.23 17.93 4.42
N ARG A 563 -5.52 18.80 3.72
CA ARG A 563 -5.83 19.32 2.39
C ARG A 563 -4.53 19.82 1.76
N PHE A 564 -4.43 19.72 0.44
CA PHE A 564 -3.31 20.29 -0.30
C PHE A 564 -3.69 20.45 -1.77
N ARG A 565 -2.93 21.28 -2.47
CA ARG A 565 -2.88 21.30 -3.93
C ARG A 565 -1.47 21.68 -4.36
N ALA A 566 -0.70 20.70 -4.79
CA ALA A 566 0.72 20.86 -5.09
C ALA A 566 1.07 20.33 -6.48
N GLU A 567 2.26 20.66 -6.95
CA GLU A 567 2.79 20.18 -8.23
C GLU A 567 3.82 19.07 -7.98
N SER A 568 3.65 17.91 -8.61
CA SER A 568 4.65 16.83 -8.61
C SER A 568 5.86 17.29 -9.42
N LYS A 569 6.94 17.72 -8.75
CA LYS A 569 8.13 18.27 -9.41
C LYS A 569 8.87 17.24 -10.26
N SER A 570 8.97 16.00 -9.78
CA SER A 570 9.82 14.97 -10.41
C SER A 570 9.03 13.89 -11.16
N GLY A 571 7.75 13.70 -10.85
CA GLY A 571 6.95 12.58 -11.35
C GLY A 571 7.38 11.23 -10.75
N THR A 572 6.56 10.22 -11.04
CA THR A 572 6.78 8.81 -10.67
C THR A 572 6.64 7.93 -11.92
N PHE A 573 6.70 6.61 -11.77
CA PHE A 573 6.41 5.67 -12.86
C PHE A 573 5.06 5.95 -13.56
N ALA A 574 4.03 6.30 -12.79
CA ALA A 574 2.66 6.44 -13.28
C ALA A 574 2.18 7.90 -13.39
N ILE A 575 2.83 8.83 -12.67
CA ILE A 575 2.46 10.24 -12.62
C ILE A 575 3.53 11.06 -13.35
N PRO A 576 3.19 11.83 -14.40
CA PRO A 576 4.19 12.62 -15.10
C PRO A 576 4.64 13.84 -14.26
N PRO A 577 5.86 14.35 -14.49
CA PRO A 577 6.30 15.59 -13.85
C PRO A 577 5.36 16.76 -14.17
N ASN A 578 5.33 17.75 -13.29
CA ASN A 578 4.47 18.94 -13.34
C ASN A 578 2.96 18.67 -13.27
N THR A 579 2.56 17.45 -12.87
CA THR A 579 1.15 17.14 -12.59
C THR A 579 0.70 17.90 -11.35
N ILE A 580 -0.48 18.52 -11.41
CA ILE A 580 -1.12 19.09 -10.22
C ILE A 580 -1.84 17.97 -9.48
N GLU A 581 -1.49 17.85 -8.20
CA GLU A 581 -1.97 16.82 -7.30
C GLU A 581 -2.81 17.41 -6.19
N ASP A 582 -3.84 16.67 -5.80
CA ASP A 582 -4.74 17.02 -4.71
C ASP A 582 -5.27 15.74 -4.03
N LEU A 583 -6.28 15.91 -3.18
CA LEU A 583 -6.88 14.80 -2.44
C LEU A 583 -7.49 13.70 -3.33
N ASN A 584 -7.82 13.98 -4.59
CA ASN A 584 -8.46 13.06 -5.53
C ASN A 584 -7.48 12.48 -6.56
N THR A 585 -6.20 12.83 -6.49
CA THR A 585 -5.18 12.22 -7.35
C THR A 585 -5.05 10.73 -7.06
N ASN A 586 -4.98 9.92 -8.11
CA ASN A 586 -4.87 8.46 -8.00
C ASN A 586 -3.52 8.06 -7.39
N LEU A 587 -3.57 7.24 -6.35
CA LEU A 587 -2.42 6.60 -5.71
C LEU A 587 -2.09 5.29 -6.45
N PHE A 588 -1.53 5.41 -7.65
CA PHE A 588 -1.12 4.25 -8.44
C PHE A 588 -0.03 3.44 -7.72
N PRO A 589 -0.02 2.10 -7.81
CA PRO A 589 -0.93 1.25 -8.58
C PRO A 589 -2.08 0.65 -7.73
N PHE A 590 -2.40 1.25 -6.58
CA PHE A 590 -3.26 0.64 -5.58
C PHE A 590 -4.74 0.73 -5.95
N ARG A 591 -5.35 -0.41 -6.29
CA ARG A 591 -6.76 -0.50 -6.66
C ARG A 591 -7.66 -0.72 -5.45
N GLN A 592 -8.71 0.09 -5.35
CA GLN A 592 -9.81 -0.10 -4.40
C GLN A 592 -10.87 -1.06 -4.97
N SER A 593 -11.03 -1.07 -6.30
CA SER A 593 -11.89 -1.99 -7.03
C SER A 593 -11.27 -2.28 -8.40
N VAL A 594 -11.90 -3.15 -9.19
CA VAL A 594 -11.44 -3.47 -10.55
C VAL A 594 -11.19 -2.21 -11.39
N ASN A 595 -12.04 -1.18 -11.23
CA ASN A 595 -12.04 0.01 -12.08
C ASN A 595 -11.55 1.29 -11.38
N THR A 596 -11.23 1.26 -10.08
CA THR A 596 -10.91 2.47 -9.31
C THR A 596 -9.64 2.32 -8.49
N PHE A 597 -8.83 3.38 -8.46
CA PHE A 597 -7.65 3.48 -7.62
C PHE A 597 -7.97 4.18 -6.31
N PHE A 598 -7.14 3.94 -5.30
CA PHE A 598 -7.16 4.74 -4.08
C PHE A 598 -6.74 6.19 -4.39
N THR A 599 -7.19 7.12 -3.56
CA THR A 599 -6.83 8.53 -3.57
C THR A 599 -6.45 8.94 -2.15
N SER A 600 -5.77 10.06 -1.98
CA SER A 600 -5.48 10.65 -0.67
C SER A 600 -6.74 10.83 0.20
N ALA A 601 -7.86 11.21 -0.41
CA ALA A 601 -9.16 11.28 0.24
C ALA A 601 -9.66 9.91 0.73
N SER A 602 -9.58 8.88 -0.11
CA SER A 602 -10.10 7.55 0.25
C SER A 602 -9.25 6.80 1.26
N VAL A 603 -7.96 7.17 1.43
CA VAL A 603 -7.05 6.58 2.43
C VAL A 603 -6.87 7.45 3.68
N ALA A 604 -7.67 8.52 3.83
CA ALA A 604 -7.51 9.46 4.93
C ALA A 604 -7.64 8.79 6.32
N LYS A 605 -8.44 7.72 6.45
CA LYS A 605 -8.61 6.95 7.69
C LYS A 605 -7.90 5.61 7.62
N THR A 606 -7.22 5.20 8.70
CA THR A 606 -6.56 3.88 8.77
C THR A 606 -7.58 2.75 8.82
N GLY A 607 -8.77 2.99 9.39
CA GLY A 607 -9.89 2.05 9.42
C GLY A 607 -10.34 1.57 8.04
N THR A 608 -10.07 2.34 6.97
CA THR A 608 -10.27 1.94 5.57
C THR A 608 -9.60 0.59 5.26
N PHE A 609 -8.48 0.29 5.91
CA PHE A 609 -7.71 -0.95 5.74
C PHE A 609 -7.81 -1.90 6.95
N GLY A 610 -8.66 -1.58 7.93
CA GLY A 610 -8.94 -2.44 9.08
C GLY A 610 -7.84 -2.46 10.15
N TYR A 611 -7.09 -1.36 10.29
CA TYR A 611 -6.15 -1.17 11.39
C TYR A 611 -6.26 0.22 12.01
N ALA A 612 -5.73 0.35 13.22
CA ALA A 612 -5.44 1.61 13.89
C ALA A 612 -4.06 1.56 14.57
N TYR A 613 -3.72 2.62 15.31
CA TYR A 613 -2.58 2.63 16.23
C TYR A 613 -3.08 2.76 17.67
N PRO A 614 -2.29 2.38 18.69
CA PRO A 614 -2.69 2.51 20.09
C PRO A 614 -3.20 3.91 20.44
N GLU A 615 -2.59 4.96 19.86
CA GLU A 615 -2.92 6.36 20.10
C GLU A 615 -4.17 6.84 19.36
N THR A 616 -4.50 6.22 18.22
CA THR A 616 -5.58 6.67 17.32
C THR A 616 -6.80 5.76 17.33
N ARG A 617 -6.76 4.61 18.01
CA ARG A 617 -7.84 3.62 18.03
C ARG A 617 -9.18 4.20 18.50
N ASP A 618 -9.18 5.05 19.51
CA ASP A 618 -10.41 5.66 20.04
C ASP A 618 -11.06 6.61 19.02
N LEU A 619 -10.25 7.25 18.16
CA LEU A 619 -10.73 8.08 17.07
C LEU A 619 -11.34 7.23 15.95
N GLU A 620 -10.69 6.13 15.57
CA GLU A 620 -11.17 5.21 14.53
C GLU A 620 -12.48 4.49 14.94
N THR A 621 -12.64 4.19 16.23
CA THR A 621 -13.85 3.55 16.77
C THR A 621 -14.97 4.54 17.15
N GLY A 622 -14.73 5.85 17.01
CA GLY A 622 -15.69 6.89 17.41
C GLY A 622 -15.92 6.99 18.92
N LYS A 623 -15.08 6.33 19.74
CA LYS A 623 -15.10 6.44 21.21
C LYS A 623 -14.64 7.81 21.69
N ARG A 624 -13.83 8.51 20.88
CA ARG A 624 -13.49 9.93 21.04
C ARG A 624 -13.56 10.65 19.71
N ASN A 625 -13.93 11.93 19.76
CA ASN A 625 -14.07 12.79 18.58
C ASN A 625 -13.15 14.00 18.61
N ASP A 626 -12.25 14.09 19.60
CA ASP A 626 -11.28 15.17 19.75
C ASP A 626 -9.83 14.64 19.69
N GLY A 627 -8.90 15.55 19.37
CA GLY A 627 -7.47 15.25 19.32
C GLY A 627 -6.78 15.26 20.68
N GLY A 628 -7.50 15.51 21.79
CA GLY A 628 -6.91 15.69 23.13
C GLY A 628 -6.29 14.40 23.68
N GLY A 629 -6.93 13.26 23.43
CA GLY A 629 -6.37 11.94 23.78
C GLY A 629 -5.06 11.64 23.05
N ILE A 630 -4.98 12.00 21.77
CA ILE A 630 -3.78 11.83 20.95
C ILE A 630 -2.67 12.78 21.45
N MET A 631 -2.98 14.05 21.72
CA MET A 631 -2.00 15.00 22.25
C MET A 631 -1.42 14.55 23.60
N THR A 632 -2.27 13.98 24.46
CA THR A 632 -1.81 13.39 25.74
C THR A 632 -0.81 12.26 25.50
N ALA A 633 -1.07 11.38 24.52
CA ALA A 633 -0.14 10.32 24.16
C ALA A 633 1.18 10.89 23.58
N VAL A 634 1.11 11.89 22.70
CA VAL A 634 2.27 12.59 22.13
C VAL A 634 3.14 13.22 23.21
N ASN A 635 2.53 13.93 24.16
CA ASN A 635 3.23 14.54 25.29
C ASN A 635 3.92 13.50 26.18
N LYS A 636 3.26 12.36 26.43
CA LYS A 636 3.83 11.26 27.20
C LYS A 636 5.02 10.59 26.49
N LEU A 637 4.89 10.32 25.19
CA LEU A 637 5.89 9.61 24.40
C LEU A 637 7.11 10.47 24.10
N TYR A 638 6.89 11.72 23.70
CA TYR A 638 7.93 12.57 23.11
C TYR A 638 8.14 13.87 23.88
N GLY A 639 7.16 14.37 24.63
CA GLY A 639 7.23 15.69 25.27
C GLY A 639 8.17 15.77 26.47
N THR A 640 8.34 14.71 27.26
CA THR A 640 9.04 14.78 28.55
C THR A 640 10.56 14.97 28.45
N GLN A 641 11.20 14.50 27.37
CA GLN A 641 12.66 14.55 27.17
C GLN A 641 13.07 15.59 26.10
N THR A 642 12.22 16.58 25.87
CA THR A 642 12.46 17.71 24.97
C THR A 642 12.76 18.97 25.78
N PRO A 643 13.33 20.03 25.17
CA PRO A 643 13.65 21.28 25.86
C PRO A 643 12.52 21.79 26.77
N GLN A 644 11.31 21.98 26.21
CA GLN A 644 10.12 22.40 26.94
C GLN A 644 9.72 21.46 28.09
N GLY A 645 9.76 20.14 27.88
CA GLY A 645 9.40 19.17 28.92
C GLY A 645 10.37 19.19 30.08
N SER A 646 11.67 19.15 29.79
CA SER A 646 12.72 19.20 30.81
C SER A 646 12.74 20.53 31.54
N LEU A 647 12.55 21.67 30.84
CA LEU A 647 12.48 23.00 31.45
C LEU A 647 11.26 23.17 32.36
N LYS A 648 10.09 22.68 31.95
CA LYS A 648 8.88 22.67 32.79
C LYS A 648 9.12 21.87 34.07
N ALA A 649 9.65 20.65 33.96
CA ALA A 649 9.95 19.82 35.12
C ALA A 649 11.04 20.45 36.03
N ALA A 650 12.04 21.12 35.45
CA ALA A 650 13.10 21.82 36.19
C ALA A 650 12.57 22.98 37.03
N GLY A 651 11.49 23.64 36.60
CA GLY A 651 10.80 24.68 37.39
C GLY A 651 10.25 24.15 38.72
N HIS A 652 9.85 22.87 38.78
CA HIS A 652 9.36 22.25 40.01
C HIS A 652 10.47 21.71 40.92
N THR A 653 11.63 21.33 40.37
CA THR A 653 12.76 20.78 41.15
C THR A 653 13.56 21.88 41.86
N SER A 654 13.65 23.07 41.26
CA SER A 654 14.34 24.25 41.81
C SER A 654 13.74 24.75 43.13
N GLY A 655 12.43 24.52 43.35
CA GLY A 655 11.74 24.83 44.61
C GLY A 655 12.02 23.85 45.76
N ARG A 656 12.57 22.65 45.50
CA ARG A 656 12.63 21.54 46.48
C ARG A 656 13.99 21.27 47.13
N LYS A 657 15.12 21.80 46.65
CA LYS A 657 16.45 21.62 47.30
C LYS A 657 17.41 22.80 47.08
N ARG A 658 17.62 23.61 48.12
CA ARG A 658 18.63 24.69 48.16
C ARG A 658 20.06 24.21 48.51
N THR A 659 20.28 22.91 48.69
CA THR A 659 21.52 22.34 49.29
C THR A 659 22.31 21.36 48.40
N MET A 660 21.95 21.18 47.12
CA MET A 660 22.80 20.42 46.20
C MET A 660 23.91 21.33 45.67
N GLN A 661 25.15 21.10 46.13
CA GLN A 661 26.34 21.77 45.60
C GLN A 661 26.44 21.55 44.08
N LYS A 662 26.88 22.59 43.34
CA LYS A 662 27.19 22.56 41.89
C LYS A 662 28.24 21.50 41.46
N LYS A 663 28.78 20.69 42.37
CA LYS A 663 29.79 19.67 42.07
C LYS A 663 29.10 18.37 41.62
N GLY A 664 29.19 18.07 40.32
CA GLY A 664 28.86 16.76 39.77
C GLY A 664 27.62 16.68 38.88
N LEU A 665 26.95 17.79 38.57
CA LEU A 665 25.95 17.83 37.50
C LEU A 665 26.70 17.69 36.17
N LYS A 666 26.48 16.60 35.44
CA LYS A 666 27.09 16.37 34.12
C LYS A 666 26.06 16.62 33.03
N SER A 667 26.46 17.34 31.98
CA SER A 667 25.74 17.34 30.72
C SER A 667 25.70 15.93 30.10
N GLY A 668 24.71 15.71 29.24
CA GLY A 668 24.59 14.50 28.43
C GLY A 668 25.20 14.70 27.05
N LYS A 669 24.84 13.82 26.11
CA LYS A 669 25.14 14.04 24.69
C LYS A 669 24.40 15.27 24.16
N LEU A 670 25.02 16.04 23.25
CA LEU A 670 24.47 17.29 22.74
C LEU A 670 23.11 17.14 22.05
N ASN A 671 22.88 16.01 21.39
CA ASN A 671 21.61 15.66 20.76
C ASN A 671 20.46 15.37 21.74
N THR A 672 20.72 15.28 23.05
CA THR A 672 19.73 14.89 24.07
C THR A 672 19.56 16.02 25.08
N THR A 673 18.32 16.39 25.39
CA THR A 673 18.03 17.43 26.37
C THR A 673 18.57 17.02 27.76
N PRO A 674 19.24 17.92 28.50
CA PRO A 674 19.64 17.61 29.87
C PRO A 674 18.44 17.27 30.76
N SER A 675 18.69 16.50 31.83
CA SER A 675 17.63 16.12 32.76
C SER A 675 17.08 17.34 33.53
N PRO A 676 15.83 17.26 34.05
CA PRO A 676 15.27 18.33 34.87
C PRO A 676 16.13 18.70 36.09
N GLU A 677 16.84 17.74 36.68
CA GLU A 677 17.75 17.97 37.81
C GLU A 677 19.00 18.74 37.37
N ALA A 678 19.53 18.44 36.18
CA ALA A 678 20.65 19.16 35.60
C ALA A 678 20.29 20.62 35.27
N LEU A 679 19.05 20.86 34.81
CA LEU A 679 18.56 22.19 34.44
C LEU A 679 18.04 23.03 35.60
N GLY A 680 17.63 22.41 36.71
CA GLY A 680 17.04 23.09 37.88
C GLY A 680 17.80 24.35 38.33
N PRO A 681 19.13 24.34 38.46
CA PRO A 681 19.91 25.53 38.84
C PRO A 681 19.87 26.69 37.82
N PHE A 682 19.58 26.39 36.56
CA PHE A 682 19.66 27.33 35.44
C PHE A 682 18.29 27.80 34.95
N GLN A 683 17.21 27.05 35.23
CA GLN A 683 15.86 27.26 34.67
C GLN A 683 15.38 28.71 34.75
N LYS A 684 15.58 29.38 35.90
CA LYS A 684 15.14 30.77 36.10
C LYS A 684 15.84 31.83 35.25
N HIS A 685 16.97 31.48 34.64
CA HIS A 685 17.70 32.34 33.69
C HIS A 685 17.37 32.00 32.24
N ILE A 686 16.66 30.90 32.00
CA ILE A 686 16.31 30.38 30.68
C ILE A 686 14.85 30.69 30.35
N VAL A 687 13.96 30.52 31.34
CA VAL A 687 12.50 30.68 31.21
C VAL A 687 12.08 31.95 31.94
N ASP A 688 11.30 32.80 31.27
CA ASP A 688 10.64 33.94 31.90
C ASP A 688 9.61 33.43 32.94
N GLN A 689 9.73 33.89 34.18
CA GLN A 689 8.94 33.37 35.31
C GLN A 689 7.53 33.96 35.39
N VAL A 690 7.20 34.93 34.54
CA VAL A 690 5.87 35.57 34.43
C VAL A 690 5.10 34.99 33.25
N THR A 691 5.77 34.81 32.12
CA THR A 691 5.14 34.37 30.87
C THR A 691 5.33 32.89 30.56
N ASP A 692 6.23 32.19 31.27
CA ASP A 692 6.66 30.82 30.98
C ASP A 692 7.27 30.64 29.57
N ILE A 693 7.88 31.70 29.04
CA ILE A 693 8.47 31.72 27.69
C ILE A 693 9.98 31.43 27.74
N TYR A 694 10.49 30.69 26.76
CA TYR A 694 11.92 30.55 26.47
C TYR A 694 12.20 30.61 24.97
N ASN A 695 13.48 30.76 24.58
CA ASN A 695 13.89 30.80 23.17
C ASN A 695 14.31 29.40 22.66
N GLU A 696 13.60 28.90 21.65
CA GLU A 696 13.96 27.70 20.89
C GLU A 696 14.91 28.09 19.74
N TRP A 697 15.86 27.22 19.40
CA TRP A 697 16.87 27.46 18.36
C TRP A 697 16.93 26.31 17.35
N THR A 698 17.10 26.63 16.08
CA THR A 698 17.10 25.63 14.99
C THR A 698 18.06 26.01 13.87
N VAL A 699 18.77 25.01 13.32
CA VAL A 699 19.39 25.07 12.00
C VAL A 699 18.36 24.63 10.96
N ASN A 700 18.00 25.52 10.06
CA ASN A 700 17.20 25.25 8.89
C ASN A 700 18.10 24.99 7.69
N ILE A 701 17.71 24.05 6.84
CA ILE A 701 18.50 23.56 5.73
C ILE A 701 17.63 23.59 4.48
N LYS A 702 18.14 24.17 3.38
CA LYS A 702 17.62 23.99 2.03
C LYS A 702 18.76 23.54 1.14
N VAL A 703 18.50 22.63 0.21
CA VAL A 703 19.52 22.13 -0.72
C VAL A 703 18.88 21.58 -1.98
N ASN A 704 19.61 21.62 -3.09
CA ASN A 704 19.19 20.90 -4.29
C ASN A 704 19.24 19.39 -4.05
N ARG A 705 18.12 18.70 -4.24
CA ARG A 705 18.02 17.23 -4.12
C ARG A 705 19.04 16.48 -4.98
N ALA A 706 19.38 17.03 -6.14
CA ALA A 706 20.34 16.44 -7.07
C ALA A 706 21.76 17.01 -6.92
N ALA A 707 22.05 17.79 -5.87
CA ALA A 707 23.30 18.54 -5.70
C ALA A 707 24.56 17.70 -5.95
N LEU A 708 24.55 16.44 -5.50
CA LEU A 708 25.69 15.53 -5.64
C LEU A 708 25.42 14.34 -6.56
N GLY A 709 24.21 14.23 -7.12
CA GLY A 709 23.79 13.09 -7.94
C GLY A 709 23.77 11.75 -7.20
N GLU A 710 23.84 11.75 -5.87
CA GLU A 710 23.83 10.56 -5.00
C GLU A 710 23.22 10.94 -3.64
N SER A 711 22.91 9.95 -2.78
CA SER A 711 22.46 10.23 -1.41
C SER A 711 23.58 10.88 -0.59
N PHE A 712 23.22 11.86 0.23
CA PHE A 712 24.16 12.51 1.14
C PHE A 712 23.48 12.99 2.41
N SER A 713 24.28 13.29 3.44
CA SER A 713 23.81 13.85 4.70
C SER A 713 24.53 15.15 5.03
N ILE A 714 23.78 16.08 5.59
CA ILE A 714 24.26 17.34 6.13
C ILE A 714 24.25 17.17 7.65
N GLN A 715 25.44 17.22 8.25
CA GLN A 715 25.65 17.01 9.67
C GLN A 715 25.97 18.32 10.37
N VAL A 716 25.31 18.53 11.51
CA VAL A 716 25.42 19.74 12.32
C VAL A 716 26.17 19.43 13.61
N PHE A 717 27.27 20.14 13.84
CA PHE A 717 28.10 19.99 15.04
C PHE A 717 28.18 21.30 15.83
N LEU A 718 28.32 21.20 17.14
CA LEU A 718 28.80 22.29 17.98
C LEU A 718 30.20 21.95 18.50
N GLY A 719 31.20 22.54 17.86
CA GLY A 719 32.61 22.16 17.95
C GLY A 719 33.07 21.43 16.69
N ASP A 720 34.38 21.24 16.57
CA ASP A 720 34.92 20.38 15.50
C ASP A 720 34.65 18.90 15.82
N PRO A 721 34.39 18.05 14.82
CA PRO A 721 34.32 16.60 15.03
C PRO A 721 35.61 16.10 15.70
N SER A 722 35.46 15.19 16.66
CA SER A 722 36.58 14.63 17.43
C SER A 722 37.53 13.77 16.59
N SER A 723 37.06 13.29 15.43
CA SER A 723 37.82 12.48 14.48
C SER A 723 37.83 13.10 13.09
N ILE A 724 38.95 12.96 12.37
CA ILE A 724 39.02 13.26 10.93
C ILE A 724 38.39 12.17 10.06
N ASP A 725 38.16 10.97 10.62
CA ASP A 725 37.54 9.86 9.93
C ASP A 725 36.01 10.06 9.88
N PRO A 726 35.42 10.23 8.68
CA PRO A 726 33.99 10.44 8.54
C PRO A 726 33.14 9.27 9.05
N GLU A 727 33.69 8.06 9.17
CA GLU A 727 32.94 6.92 9.70
C GLU A 727 32.58 7.06 11.19
N ALA A 728 33.38 7.81 11.94
CA ALA A 728 33.14 8.06 13.37
C ALA A 728 32.12 9.17 13.64
N TRP A 729 31.77 9.98 12.62
CA TRP A 729 31.00 11.20 12.81
C TRP A 729 29.57 10.99 13.28
N ASN A 730 28.92 9.88 12.87
CA ASN A 730 27.55 9.55 13.28
C ASN A 730 27.42 9.29 14.79
N THR A 731 28.53 9.05 15.49
CA THR A 731 28.56 8.76 16.92
C THR A 731 29.33 9.80 17.73
N ASP A 732 29.79 10.87 17.07
CA ASP A 732 30.61 11.92 17.67
C ASP A 732 29.86 12.68 18.76
N ASP A 733 30.54 13.01 19.86
CA ASP A 733 29.91 13.71 20.98
C ASP A 733 29.57 15.18 20.66
N ASN A 734 30.22 15.78 19.64
CA ASN A 734 29.91 17.12 19.17
C ASN A 734 28.78 17.14 18.11
N LEU A 735 28.31 15.98 17.64
CA LEU A 735 27.19 15.90 16.70
C LEU A 735 25.88 16.29 17.41
N VAL A 736 25.17 17.26 16.83
CA VAL A 736 23.85 17.69 17.31
C VAL A 736 22.73 16.91 16.62
N GLY A 737 22.89 16.66 15.33
CA GLY A 737 21.95 15.90 14.51
C GLY A 737 22.28 16.01 13.02
N SER A 738 21.48 15.33 12.20
CA SER A 738 21.69 15.23 10.77
C SER A 738 20.40 15.29 9.95
N HIS A 739 20.52 15.83 8.75
CA HIS A 739 19.48 15.81 7.73
C HIS A 739 20.02 15.07 6.49
N ALA A 740 19.34 14.01 6.08
CA ALA A 740 19.73 13.23 4.91
C ALA A 740 18.90 13.62 3.69
N ILE A 741 19.53 13.53 2.52
CA ILE A 741 18.91 13.70 1.22
C ILE A 741 18.85 12.30 0.61
N PHE A 742 17.64 11.76 0.54
CA PHE A 742 17.40 10.38 0.11
C PHE A 742 17.12 10.32 -1.40
N THR A 743 18.07 9.79 -2.17
CA THR A 743 17.97 9.68 -3.63
C THR A 743 18.72 8.47 -4.16
N ASP A 744 18.69 8.25 -5.47
CA ASP A 744 19.44 7.17 -6.12
C ASP A 744 20.78 7.69 -6.69
N PRO A 745 21.79 6.81 -6.83
CA PRO A 745 23.00 7.15 -7.56
C PRO A 745 22.68 7.54 -9.01
N GLY A 746 23.30 8.62 -9.49
CA GLY A 746 23.06 9.19 -10.81
C GLY A 746 21.76 10.01 -10.92
N SER A 747 21.07 10.32 -9.81
CA SER A 747 19.83 11.09 -9.87
C SER A 747 20.07 12.50 -10.43
N LYS A 748 19.23 12.90 -11.39
CA LYS A 748 19.25 14.24 -12.02
C LYS A 748 18.02 15.08 -11.66
N ASN A 749 17.16 14.59 -10.78
CA ASN A 749 15.89 15.21 -10.42
C ASN A 749 16.14 16.35 -9.42
N GLY A 750 16.56 17.50 -9.95
CA GLY A 750 16.93 18.67 -9.17
C GLY A 750 15.73 19.54 -8.82
N HIS A 751 15.52 19.73 -7.52
CA HIS A 751 14.67 20.77 -6.95
C HIS A 751 15.06 20.98 -5.49
N ILE A 752 14.65 22.09 -4.90
CA ILE A 752 14.98 22.39 -3.51
C ILE A 752 14.16 21.52 -2.57
N VAL A 753 14.86 20.80 -1.70
CA VAL A 753 14.33 20.10 -0.52
C VAL A 753 14.79 20.81 0.75
N SER A 754 14.09 20.59 1.86
CA SER A 754 14.39 21.23 3.12
C SER A 754 14.32 20.28 4.32
N GLY A 755 15.02 20.64 5.39
CA GLY A 755 14.98 19.98 6.69
C GLY A 755 15.37 20.92 7.83
N ALA A 756 15.28 20.45 9.07
CA ALA A 756 15.72 21.21 10.23
C ALA A 756 16.43 20.35 11.30
N VAL A 757 17.41 20.94 11.97
CA VAL A 757 18.11 20.33 13.11
C VAL A 757 17.93 21.26 14.32
N PRO A 758 17.09 20.89 15.31
CA PRO A 758 16.95 21.64 16.56
C PRO A 758 18.28 21.72 17.32
N LEU A 759 18.61 22.91 17.83
CA LEU A 759 19.86 23.18 18.56
C LEU A 759 19.66 23.31 20.07
N THR A 760 18.43 23.52 20.53
CA THR A 760 18.14 23.91 21.91
C THR A 760 18.64 22.88 22.92
N SER A 761 18.47 21.58 22.66
CA SER A 761 19.02 20.52 23.52
C SER A 761 20.54 20.64 23.69
N ALA A 762 21.25 20.93 22.60
CA ALA A 762 22.70 21.09 22.62
C ALA A 762 23.10 22.36 23.38
N LEU A 763 22.43 23.50 23.13
CA LEU A 763 22.67 24.76 23.83
C LEU A 763 22.37 24.65 25.33
N LEU A 764 21.35 23.88 25.72
CA LEU A 764 21.05 23.59 27.12
C LEU A 764 22.16 22.78 27.79
N ASN A 765 22.75 21.79 27.10
CA ASN A 765 23.94 21.10 27.61
C ASN A 765 25.10 22.08 27.80
N LYS A 766 25.31 23.01 26.86
CA LYS A 766 26.33 24.06 26.99
C LYS A 766 26.07 25.03 28.15
N ILE A 767 24.80 25.26 28.52
CA ILE A 767 24.47 26.01 29.74
C ILE A 767 24.83 25.21 30.99
N VAL A 768 24.49 23.91 31.04
CA VAL A 768 24.85 23.02 32.16
C VAL A 768 26.36 22.95 32.34
N ASP A 769 27.12 22.95 31.25
CA ASP A 769 28.59 22.95 31.24
C ASP A 769 29.22 24.32 31.55
N ASN A 770 28.40 25.36 31.75
CA ASN A 770 28.82 26.76 31.94
C ASN A 770 29.61 27.35 30.76
N GLU A 771 29.43 26.82 29.55
CA GLU A 771 29.96 27.39 28.30
C GLU A 771 29.04 28.49 27.74
N LEU A 772 27.77 28.51 28.15
CA LEU A 772 26.76 29.50 27.75
C LEU A 772 25.91 29.91 28.95
N ALA A 773 25.50 31.17 29.05
CA ALA A 773 24.76 31.65 30.24
C ALA A 773 23.24 31.46 30.16
N CYS A 774 22.64 31.66 28.98
CA CYS A 774 21.20 31.47 28.72
C CYS A 774 20.93 31.33 27.22
N LEU A 775 19.65 31.28 26.82
CA LEU A 775 19.22 31.08 25.43
C LEU A 775 18.88 32.37 24.67
N THR A 776 19.24 33.56 25.18
CA THR A 776 18.91 34.81 24.47
C THR A 776 19.78 34.99 23.21
N PRO A 777 19.26 35.68 22.16
CA PRO A 777 20.00 35.90 20.93
C PRO A 777 21.37 36.54 21.11
N GLU A 778 21.52 37.46 22.06
CA GLU A 778 22.76 38.22 22.30
C GLU A 778 23.92 37.32 22.74
N LEU A 779 23.60 36.19 23.39
CA LEU A 779 24.59 35.25 23.90
C LEU A 779 24.74 34.03 23.00
N VAL A 780 23.64 33.53 22.44
CA VAL A 780 23.66 32.35 21.56
C VAL A 780 24.33 32.66 20.22
N MET A 781 24.06 33.83 19.62
CA MET A 781 24.59 34.13 18.28
C MET A 781 26.13 34.18 18.23
N PRO A 782 26.84 34.91 19.12
CA PRO A 782 28.30 34.85 19.15
C PRO A 782 28.85 33.44 19.40
N TYR A 783 28.17 32.64 20.23
CA TYR A 783 28.55 31.25 20.48
C TYR A 783 28.43 30.38 19.23
N LEU A 784 27.30 30.47 18.52
CA LEU A 784 27.07 29.70 17.29
C LEU A 784 28.04 30.11 16.17
N LEU A 785 28.29 31.40 15.98
CA LEU A 785 29.25 31.89 14.97
C LEU A 785 30.66 31.32 15.18
N LYS A 786 31.05 31.06 16.44
CA LYS A 786 32.33 30.44 16.77
C LYS A 786 32.32 28.92 16.62
N ASN A 787 31.27 28.26 17.11
CA ASN A 787 31.29 26.82 17.37
C ASN A 787 30.47 25.97 16.41
N LEU A 788 29.47 26.53 15.71
CA LEU A 788 28.64 25.77 14.78
C LEU A 788 29.47 25.34 13.55
N LYS A 789 29.52 24.04 13.27
CA LYS A 789 30.17 23.48 12.09
C LYS A 789 29.16 22.65 11.29
N ILE A 790 29.18 22.82 9.97
CA ILE A 790 28.42 22.00 9.04
C ILE A 790 29.40 21.13 8.26
N LYS A 791 29.09 19.84 8.14
CA LYS A 791 29.83 18.89 7.31
C LYS A 791 28.87 18.16 6.40
N VAL A 792 29.33 17.81 5.20
CA VAL A 792 28.54 17.04 4.25
C VAL A 792 29.25 15.74 3.93
N LEU A 793 28.47 14.66 3.95
CA LEU A 793 28.92 13.32 3.65
C LEU A 793 28.07 12.73 2.54
N ALA A 794 28.69 12.46 1.40
CA ALA A 794 28.07 11.70 0.34
C ALA A 794 28.27 10.20 0.58
N VAL A 795 27.23 9.43 0.29
CA VAL A 795 27.20 7.97 0.42
C VAL A 795 26.86 7.40 -0.95
N GLY A 796 27.91 7.04 -1.68
CA GLY A 796 27.81 6.41 -2.99
C GLY A 796 27.74 4.88 -2.89
N SER A 797 27.92 4.22 -4.03
CA SER A 797 27.97 2.76 -4.19
C SER A 797 29.17 2.12 -3.45
N GLY A 798 29.13 2.11 -2.11
CA GLY A 798 30.12 1.47 -1.24
C GLY A 798 31.22 2.38 -0.68
N THR A 799 31.16 3.69 -0.92
CA THR A 799 32.13 4.66 -0.37
C THR A 799 31.44 5.85 0.29
N ARG A 800 31.88 6.18 1.51
CA ARG A 800 31.53 7.41 2.22
C ARG A 800 32.62 8.43 1.96
N ARG A 801 32.26 9.63 1.52
CA ARG A 801 33.23 10.71 1.25
C ARG A 801 32.80 12.03 1.88
N VAL A 802 33.78 12.75 2.41
CA VAL A 802 33.59 14.14 2.85
C VAL A 802 33.48 15.03 1.62
N VAL A 803 32.48 15.90 1.62
CA VAL A 803 32.21 16.85 0.53
C VAL A 803 32.46 18.26 1.04
N LYS A 804 33.11 19.09 0.23
CA LYS A 804 33.27 20.50 0.55
C LYS A 804 31.93 21.20 0.35
N LEU A 805 31.60 22.15 1.22
CA LEU A 805 30.31 22.85 1.16
C LEU A 805 30.12 23.62 -0.16
N GLU A 806 31.21 24.16 -0.72
CA GLU A 806 31.22 24.88 -2.01
C GLU A 806 30.81 23.99 -3.20
N ASP A 807 30.95 22.67 -3.08
CA ASP A 807 30.57 21.71 -4.12
C ASP A 807 29.10 21.27 -4.03
N VAL A 808 28.38 21.70 -2.98
CA VAL A 808 26.97 21.30 -2.75
C VAL A 808 26.05 22.35 -3.34
N GLN A 809 25.51 22.06 -4.52
CA GLN A 809 24.63 22.96 -5.26
C GLN A 809 23.41 23.41 -4.42
N ASP A 810 23.15 24.72 -4.45
CA ASP A 810 22.02 25.40 -3.79
C ASP A 810 21.89 25.11 -2.27
N LEU A 811 22.97 24.68 -1.61
CA LEU A 811 22.98 24.53 -0.16
C LEU A 811 22.82 25.91 0.49
N MET A 812 21.80 26.03 1.34
CA MET A 812 21.52 27.18 2.18
C MET A 812 21.29 26.69 3.62
N ILE A 813 21.96 27.34 4.57
CA ILE A 813 21.82 27.07 5.99
C ILE A 813 21.31 28.34 6.68
N GLN A 814 20.31 28.22 7.54
CA GLN A 814 19.74 29.36 8.25
C GLN A 814 19.64 29.05 9.74
N ILE A 815 19.86 30.04 10.61
CA ILE A 815 19.60 29.91 12.05
C ILE A 815 18.36 30.72 12.40
N ASN A 816 17.35 30.00 12.90
CA ASN A 816 16.10 30.60 13.37
C ASN A 816 15.94 30.40 14.87
N THR A 817 15.26 31.36 15.49
CA THR A 817 14.77 31.25 16.86
C THR A 817 13.27 31.54 16.93
N ALA A 818 12.58 30.93 17.88
CA ALA A 818 11.19 31.23 18.19
C ALA A 818 10.99 31.25 19.71
N GLU A 819 10.16 32.16 20.19
CA GLU A 819 9.69 32.14 21.57
C GLU A 819 8.67 31.00 21.72
N VAL A 820 8.85 30.16 22.74
CA VAL A 820 7.97 29.02 23.03
C VAL A 820 7.47 29.14 24.46
N THR A 821 6.15 29.13 24.62
CA THR A 821 5.51 29.09 25.94
C THR A 821 5.40 27.65 26.40
N LEU A 822 5.84 27.36 27.62
CA LEU A 822 5.73 26.03 28.19
C LEU A 822 4.26 25.58 28.26
N PRO A 823 3.97 24.28 28.03
CA PRO A 823 2.59 23.79 28.09
C PRO A 823 2.06 23.92 29.53
N LYS A 824 0.78 24.30 29.72
CA LYS A 824 0.21 24.51 31.07
C LYS A 824 -0.13 23.17 31.73
N SER A 825 -0.68 22.22 30.99
CA SER A 825 -1.00 20.87 31.46
C SER A 825 -0.25 19.76 30.69
N GLU A 826 -0.44 18.49 31.07
CA GLU A 826 0.09 17.33 30.34
C GLU A 826 -0.68 17.03 29.05
N SER A 827 -1.89 17.58 28.88
CA SER A 827 -2.76 17.39 27.72
C SER A 827 -2.66 18.49 26.67
N GLU A 828 -1.93 19.58 26.95
CA GLU A 828 -1.78 20.73 26.06
C GLU A 828 -0.43 20.71 25.35
N ALA A 829 -0.41 21.17 24.11
CA ALA A 829 0.82 21.43 23.36
C ALA A 829 1.48 22.74 23.85
N PRO A 830 2.81 22.90 23.72
CA PRO A 830 3.43 24.21 23.85
C PRO A 830 2.87 25.19 22.81
N GLU A 831 2.87 26.48 23.15
CA GLU A 831 2.48 27.55 22.24
C GLU A 831 3.72 28.12 21.57
N TRP A 832 3.76 28.08 20.23
CA TRP A 832 4.89 28.55 19.43
C TRP A 832 4.62 29.97 18.93
N GLY A 833 5.55 30.88 19.24
CA GLY A 833 5.60 32.23 18.69
C GLY A 833 6.10 32.27 17.25
N LYS A 834 6.33 33.49 16.74
CA LYS A 834 6.85 33.69 15.39
C LYS A 834 8.32 33.25 15.29
N PHE A 835 8.71 32.69 14.15
CA PHE A 835 10.11 32.40 13.86
C PHE A 835 10.83 33.67 13.40
N HIS A 836 12.00 33.92 13.99
CA HIS A 836 12.89 35.02 13.66
C HIS A 836 14.19 34.46 13.11
N THR A 837 14.50 34.81 11.87
CA THR A 837 15.82 34.53 11.27
C THR A 837 16.88 35.39 11.94
N ARG A 838 17.92 34.74 12.47
CA ARG A 838 19.05 35.41 13.12
C ARG A 838 20.33 35.34 12.30
N LEU A 839 20.45 34.34 11.44
CA LEU A 839 21.58 34.18 10.55
C LEU A 839 21.16 33.51 9.26
N ASP A 840 21.54 34.12 8.13
CA ASP A 840 21.56 33.44 6.84
C ASP A 840 23.02 33.02 6.57
N TRP A 841 23.23 31.74 6.27
CA TRP A 841 24.55 31.11 6.16
C TRP A 841 24.70 30.40 4.81
N ILE A 842 25.79 30.74 4.12
CA ILE A 842 26.20 30.19 2.81
C ILE A 842 25.04 30.10 1.82
N ASP A 843 24.87 31.14 1.03
CA ASP A 843 24.03 31.08 -0.17
C ASP A 843 24.96 30.85 -1.36
N VAL A 844 25.24 29.57 -1.66
CA VAL A 844 26.12 29.17 -2.78
C VAL A 844 25.57 29.70 -4.10
N GLY A 845 24.24 29.67 -4.28
CA GLY A 845 23.56 30.21 -5.45
C GLY A 845 23.81 31.71 -5.68
N CYS A 846 24.04 32.47 -4.60
CA CYS A 846 24.42 33.88 -4.65
C CYS A 846 25.92 34.16 -4.40
N GLY A 847 26.79 33.14 -4.35
CA GLY A 847 28.24 33.28 -4.17
C GLY A 847 28.69 33.76 -2.79
N LYS A 848 27.85 33.64 -1.75
CA LYS A 848 28.18 34.07 -0.38
C LYS A 848 28.78 32.90 0.41
N LEU A 849 30.05 33.02 0.80
CA LEU A 849 30.77 32.01 1.60
C LEU A 849 30.96 32.40 3.07
N THR A 850 30.47 33.56 3.49
CA THR A 850 30.61 34.07 4.86
C THR A 850 29.25 34.33 5.52
N PRO A 851 29.09 34.03 6.83
CA PRO A 851 27.93 34.45 7.60
C PRO A 851 27.68 35.95 7.48
N THR A 852 26.48 36.36 7.08
CA THR A 852 26.01 37.74 7.25
C THR A 852 24.91 37.76 8.28
N GLN A 853 25.19 38.32 9.45
CA GLN A 853 24.16 38.54 10.47
C GLN A 853 23.12 39.52 9.88
N ARG A 854 21.84 39.16 9.92
CA ARG A 854 20.78 40.13 9.62
C ARG A 854 20.68 41.11 10.78
N VAL A 855 20.70 42.40 10.43
CA VAL A 855 20.45 43.50 11.37
C VAL A 855 18.98 43.88 11.20
N ASP A 856 18.08 42.96 11.58
CA ASP A 856 16.63 43.19 11.57
C ASP A 856 16.07 43.02 12.99
#